data_AF-A0AA97HED7-F1
#
_entry.id   AF-A0AA97HED7-F1
#
_cell.length_a   1.000
_cell.length_b   1.000
_cell.length_c   1.000
_cell.angle_alpha   90.00
_cell.angle_beta   90.00
_cell.angle_gamma   90.00
#
_symmetry.space_group_name_H-M   'P 1'
#
loop_
_entity.id
_entity.type
_entity.pdbx_description
1 polymer ?
#
loop_
_entity_poly.entity_id
_entity_poly.type
_entity_poly.pdbx_seq_one_letter_code
_entity_poly.pdbx_strand_id
1 'polypeptide(L)'
;MNHNQQQFATLGEPIGSITQLGGSAIVQSIGGQDRSIKIGDSVFYSETVVTQSDDSVLITFVDETEMAIGPYSTIELSDDAHDFYHVDDFIQSSTVSTSELQQAILDGVDPTLIQESPEAGETIIDDQHRVNVNIDRNNEGALPGYGFDTNSVSTLAFTTEEETHDTNTIDAVAASVTADLLVSEDSTSAGTEAEEDDSVAVIDRSLSPEEPVADTSADAGVVIVDDITSDDMINLAESNQIITVTGTATGGDISEDDLVTLVINNQTYTTRVASDATWSVEVEGADLAEDAKFTAVVSSSDTTGNTVESVGSSVHSVDTKAFGQIDTYKVTDDSTISSSESAAGELVEITGYVGNDARPGDLITVNLDDLEIGRGIVSDVQDSNGKYLYTVSVLGSDLANTTQTNPNITVIVSGEDDAGNPFSTQTTEVYFIEETTYADAYVFLADTNYDGVITEGEAENLLVAGWIETAHTVSSIVITDSEGETLTVSTGVTSDDDGSWVYFENSIDVSGLSNGALSVVVNVADSSGIVAPSEAEVIAKDTDEDTGVIYLSDTVSIDARIAEIDDTQTGSVADSSIEGTASDDDLRGVSGNSQDTINGNGGDDVLIGGNGADTLIGAEGNDILVGGTLGADDDSIDTLTGGAGEDTFVLYQSHSLDVITDFNAKDDRLDLTALLSGLSDNPGSDADTDAIAEFLSANVKVQDQSVEVNGAAVASFGADSNFDSDNSGAVTSVDAIKVIFNDQEYSVNIDG
;
A
#
# COMPACT_ATOMS: atom_id res chain seq x y z
N MET A 1 28.51 32.36 -1.15
CA MET A 1 28.13 31.74 -2.44
C MET A 1 29.06 30.57 -2.69
N ASN A 2 28.62 29.35 -2.38
CA ASN A 2 29.12 28.16 -3.04
C ASN A 2 27.90 27.25 -3.28
N HIS A 3 27.71 26.92 -4.55
CA HIS A 3 26.60 26.18 -5.11
C HIS A 3 26.77 24.71 -4.74
N ASN A 4 25.75 24.11 -4.11
CA ASN A 4 25.36 22.69 -4.17
C ASN A 4 24.19 22.39 -3.21
N GLN A 5 23.19 23.27 -3.13
CA GLN A 5 21.86 22.80 -2.75
C GLN A 5 21.21 22.34 -4.05
N GLN A 6 21.15 21.03 -4.27
CA GLN A 6 20.15 20.50 -5.20
C GLN A 6 18.79 20.92 -4.65
N GLN A 7 17.90 21.39 -5.54
CA GLN A 7 16.54 21.76 -5.19
C GLN A 7 15.88 20.56 -4.49
N PHE A 8 15.59 20.71 -3.20
CA PHE A 8 14.65 19.84 -2.52
C PHE A 8 13.33 19.96 -3.28
N ALA A 9 12.77 18.83 -3.73
CA ALA A 9 11.48 18.82 -4.40
C ALA A 9 10.39 19.11 -3.36
N THR A 10 10.15 20.39 -3.09
CA THR A 10 9.05 20.84 -2.23
C THR A 10 7.76 20.82 -3.04
N LEU A 11 6.87 19.89 -2.72
CA LEU A 11 5.47 19.89 -3.16
C LEU A 11 4.69 20.81 -2.21
N GLY A 12 4.09 21.88 -2.74
CA GLY A 12 3.12 22.72 -2.00
C GLY A 12 3.65 24.05 -1.41
N GLU A 13 2.71 24.83 -0.86
CA GLU A 13 2.98 26.06 -0.12
C GLU A 13 3.46 25.74 1.31
N PRO A 14 4.36 26.56 1.91
CA PRO A 14 4.86 26.31 3.25
C PRO A 14 3.75 26.48 4.30
N ILE A 15 3.64 25.51 5.21
CA ILE A 15 2.61 25.50 6.26
C ILE A 15 3.01 26.29 7.50
N GLY A 16 4.32 26.54 7.65
CA GLY A 16 4.89 27.28 8.77
C GLY A 16 6.37 27.55 8.59
N SER A 17 6.98 28.13 9.62
CA SER A 17 8.41 28.37 9.67
C SER A 17 8.98 28.12 11.06
N ILE A 18 10.26 27.77 11.11
CA ILE A 18 10.98 27.50 12.35
C ILE A 18 11.34 28.83 13.02
N THR A 19 10.79 29.10 14.19
CA THR A 19 10.98 30.37 14.90
C THR A 19 11.95 30.28 16.07
N GLN A 20 12.14 29.08 16.64
CA GLN A 20 13.22 28.80 17.60
C GLN A 20 13.85 27.43 17.34
N LEU A 21 15.16 27.33 17.61
CA LEU A 21 15.92 26.09 17.52
C LEU A 21 16.91 26.04 18.69
N GLY A 22 16.76 25.07 19.58
CA GLY A 22 17.78 24.64 20.53
C GLY A 22 18.49 23.41 19.96
N GLY A 23 19.82 23.44 19.86
CA GLY A 23 20.59 22.28 19.37
C GLY A 23 20.59 22.10 17.84
N SER A 24 20.57 20.85 17.35
CA SER A 24 20.67 20.46 15.93
C SER A 24 19.58 19.47 15.51
N ALA A 25 18.44 19.98 15.02
CA ALA A 25 17.37 19.15 14.46
C ALA A 25 17.50 18.97 12.94
N ILE A 26 16.89 17.89 12.43
CA ILE A 26 16.77 17.61 10.99
C ILE A 26 15.30 17.50 10.56
N VAL A 27 15.02 17.83 9.31
CA VAL A 27 13.79 17.44 8.62
C VAL A 27 14.10 16.39 7.57
N GLN A 28 13.29 15.34 7.51
CA GLN A 28 13.30 14.34 6.45
C GLN A 28 12.12 14.61 5.50
N SER A 29 12.40 14.71 4.20
CA SER A 29 11.35 14.77 3.18
C SER A 29 10.80 13.37 2.88
N ILE A 30 9.62 13.30 2.25
CA ILE A 30 8.99 12.10 1.66
C ILE A 30 9.95 11.23 0.81
N GLY A 31 10.98 11.80 0.20
CA GLY A 31 12.00 11.07 -0.57
C GLY A 31 13.18 10.53 0.25
N GLY A 32 13.09 10.53 1.58
CA GLY A 32 14.15 10.05 2.50
C GLY A 32 15.40 10.94 2.56
N GLN A 33 15.33 12.18 2.06
CA GLN A 33 16.43 13.14 2.12
C GLN A 33 16.38 13.98 3.40
N ASP A 34 17.49 13.98 4.15
CA ASP A 34 17.64 14.75 5.38
C ASP A 34 18.17 16.18 5.10
N ARG A 35 17.58 17.17 5.78
CA ARG A 35 18.12 18.54 5.83
C ARG A 35 18.26 19.03 7.26
N SER A 36 19.41 19.61 7.60
CA SER A 36 19.56 20.33 8.87
C SER A 36 18.76 21.62 8.87
N ILE A 37 18.03 21.86 9.96
CA ILE A 37 17.11 22.98 10.12
C ILE A 37 17.83 24.25 10.58
N LYS A 38 17.36 25.41 10.14
CA LYS A 38 17.73 26.74 10.68
C LYS A 38 16.48 27.56 11.02
N ILE A 39 16.65 28.51 11.93
CA ILE A 39 15.62 29.52 12.22
C ILE A 39 15.31 30.29 10.93
N GLY A 40 14.02 30.34 10.58
CA GLY A 40 13.49 30.94 9.36
C GLY A 40 13.29 29.95 8.19
N ASP A 41 13.70 28.69 8.34
CA ASP A 41 13.39 27.67 7.34
C ASP A 41 11.89 27.37 7.33
N SER A 42 11.32 27.22 6.14
CA SER A 42 9.94 26.77 5.98
C SER A 42 9.80 25.28 6.29
N VAL A 43 8.60 24.88 6.70
CA VAL A 43 8.17 23.48 6.82
C VAL A 43 6.96 23.23 5.92
N PHE A 44 6.81 22.00 5.45
CA PHE A 44 5.78 21.56 4.50
C PHE A 44 5.04 20.33 5.04
N TYR A 45 3.87 20.03 4.48
CA TYR A 45 3.19 18.76 4.74
C TYR A 45 4.04 17.57 4.27
N SER A 46 3.86 16.43 4.92
CA SER A 46 4.62 15.18 4.72
C SER A 46 6.13 15.30 4.95
N GLU A 47 6.54 16.29 5.77
CA GLU A 47 7.89 16.37 6.33
C GLU A 47 7.92 15.77 7.75
N THR A 48 9.00 15.06 8.07
CA THR A 48 9.24 14.52 9.42
C THR A 48 10.34 15.31 10.12
N VAL A 49 10.03 15.90 11.28
CA VAL A 49 11.00 16.60 12.14
C VAL A 49 11.57 15.63 13.17
N VAL A 50 12.89 15.52 13.23
CA VAL A 50 13.60 14.64 14.17
C VAL A 50 14.52 15.47 15.07
N THR A 51 14.38 15.31 16.39
CA THR A 51 15.19 15.96 17.43
C THR A 51 15.96 14.92 18.25
N GLN A 52 17.20 15.25 18.64
CA GLN A 52 18.03 14.40 19.50
C GLN A 52 18.10 14.97 20.93
N SER A 53 19.14 14.57 21.70
CA SER A 53 19.15 14.59 23.16
C SER A 53 18.82 15.91 23.85
N ASP A 54 19.39 17.03 23.39
CA ASP A 54 19.20 18.37 23.96
C ASP A 54 18.52 19.31 22.95
N ASP A 55 17.99 18.75 21.86
CA ASP A 55 17.44 19.53 20.76
C ASP A 55 15.98 19.93 21.04
N SER A 56 15.59 21.10 20.56
CA SER A 56 14.21 21.57 20.60
C SER A 56 13.90 22.44 19.39
N VAL A 57 12.68 22.36 18.90
CA VAL A 57 12.22 23.12 17.72
C VAL A 57 10.91 23.80 18.07
N LEU A 58 10.77 25.09 17.75
CA LEU A 58 9.48 25.78 17.75
C LEU A 58 9.09 26.10 16.32
N ILE A 59 7.96 25.56 15.88
CA ILE A 59 7.35 25.84 14.58
C ILE A 59 6.22 26.83 14.81
N THR A 60 6.19 27.92 14.04
CA THR A 60 5.04 28.82 13.97
C THR A 60 4.37 28.63 12.61
N PHE A 61 3.13 28.17 12.61
CA PHE A 61 2.33 27.94 11.41
C PHE A 61 1.79 29.24 10.82
N VAL A 62 1.32 29.19 9.58
CA VAL A 62 0.79 30.35 8.84
C VAL A 62 -0.44 31.00 9.50
N ASP A 63 -1.14 30.30 10.40
CA ASP A 63 -2.24 30.85 11.22
C ASP A 63 -1.80 31.35 12.60
N GLU A 64 -0.49 31.50 12.83
CA GLU A 64 0.12 31.94 14.08
C GLU A 64 0.04 30.93 15.24
N THR A 65 -0.45 29.71 15.01
CA THR A 65 -0.31 28.63 16.01
C THR A 65 1.15 28.20 16.16
N GLU A 66 1.53 27.80 17.37
CA GLU A 66 2.90 27.39 17.67
C GLU A 66 2.94 25.94 18.17
N MET A 67 3.92 25.17 17.67
CA MET A 67 4.20 23.80 18.11
C MET A 67 5.64 23.71 18.61
N ALA A 68 5.81 23.28 19.86
CA ALA A 68 7.10 23.03 20.47
C ALA A 68 7.42 21.52 20.45
N ILE A 69 8.55 21.16 19.85
CA ILE A 69 9.06 19.79 19.77
C ILE A 69 10.25 19.71 20.73
N GLY A 70 10.17 18.78 21.69
CA GLY A 70 11.19 18.54 22.70
C GLY A 70 12.30 17.61 22.23
N PRO A 71 13.22 17.19 23.11
CA PRO A 71 14.27 16.24 22.78
C PRO A 71 13.73 14.82 22.50
N TYR A 72 14.49 14.03 21.75
CA TYR A 72 14.16 12.64 21.37
C TYR A 72 12.77 12.47 20.74
N SER A 73 12.38 13.39 19.86
CA SER A 73 11.05 13.38 19.23
C SER A 73 11.17 13.19 17.72
N THR A 74 10.29 12.34 17.17
CA THR A 74 10.07 12.18 15.73
C THR A 74 8.62 12.54 15.45
N ILE A 75 8.41 13.66 14.77
CA ILE A 75 7.09 14.23 14.48
C ILE A 75 6.87 14.27 12.97
N GLU A 76 5.80 13.65 12.51
CA GLU A 76 5.36 13.75 11.13
C GLU A 76 4.30 14.84 10.99
N LEU A 77 4.48 15.74 10.02
CA LEU A 77 3.55 16.83 9.73
C LEU A 77 2.59 16.40 8.60
N SER A 78 1.47 15.74 8.91
CA SER A 78 0.49 15.30 7.90
C SER A 78 -0.79 16.16 7.89
N ASP A 79 -1.55 16.07 6.79
CA ASP A 79 -2.87 16.71 6.61
C ASP A 79 -4.03 15.69 6.79
N ASP A 80 -3.75 14.55 7.43
CA ASP A 80 -4.75 13.49 7.54
C ASP A 80 -5.83 13.85 8.56
N ALA A 81 -7.00 14.25 8.05
CA ALA A 81 -8.25 14.19 8.81
C ALA A 81 -8.62 12.72 9.08
N HIS A 82 -7.99 12.10 10.07
CA HIS A 82 -8.41 10.82 10.64
C HIS A 82 -9.50 11.04 11.70
N ASP A 83 -10.74 10.70 11.33
CA ASP A 83 -11.88 10.60 12.25
C ASP A 83 -11.76 9.29 13.05
N PHE A 84 -11.18 9.35 14.25
CA PHE A 84 -11.15 8.20 15.17
C PHE A 84 -12.33 8.25 16.14
N TYR A 85 -13.34 7.44 15.86
CA TYR A 85 -14.11 6.78 16.91
C TYR A 85 -13.20 5.72 17.54
N HIS A 86 -12.69 5.99 18.75
CA HIS A 86 -12.53 5.05 19.89
C HIS A 86 -11.64 5.71 20.96
N VAL A 87 -12.29 6.48 21.83
CA VAL A 87 -11.71 6.98 23.07
C VAL A 87 -11.84 5.85 24.09
N ASP A 88 -10.81 5.06 24.33
CA ASP A 88 -10.62 4.38 25.62
C ASP A 88 -9.21 3.77 25.87
N ASP A 89 -8.32 3.63 24.88
CA ASP A 89 -6.93 3.18 25.12
C ASP A 89 -5.89 4.28 24.93
N PHE A 90 -5.83 5.21 25.88
CA PHE A 90 -4.61 5.98 26.14
C PHE A 90 -4.54 6.49 27.59
N ILE A 91 -4.73 5.61 28.58
CA ILE A 91 -4.30 5.87 29.96
C ILE A 91 -3.68 4.60 30.55
N GLN A 92 -2.36 4.45 30.43
CA GLN A 92 -1.52 3.92 31.51
C GLN A 92 -0.02 4.05 31.22
N SER A 93 0.56 5.21 31.54
CA SER A 93 1.96 5.33 31.98
C SER A 93 2.18 6.70 32.64
N SER A 94 1.70 6.87 33.86
CA SER A 94 2.29 7.70 34.94
C SER A 94 1.27 7.80 36.08
N THR A 95 1.59 7.18 37.22
CA THR A 95 0.73 7.07 38.40
C THR A 95 0.68 8.36 39.23
N VAL A 96 0.15 9.45 38.68
CA VAL A 96 -0.23 10.63 39.45
C VAL A 96 -1.66 11.01 39.10
N SER A 97 -2.55 10.95 40.11
CA SER A 97 -3.95 11.35 39.97
C SER A 97 -4.01 12.77 39.40
N THR A 98 -4.65 12.93 38.25
CA THR A 98 -4.87 14.24 37.58
C THR A 98 -5.51 15.27 38.51
N SER A 99 -6.27 14.81 39.51
CA SER A 99 -6.87 15.66 40.55
C SER A 99 -5.85 16.28 41.51
N GLU A 100 -4.70 15.64 41.73
CA GLU A 100 -3.63 16.13 42.61
C GLU A 100 -2.72 17.15 41.89
N LEU A 101 -2.44 16.90 40.61
CA LEU A 101 -1.73 17.85 39.73
C LEU A 101 -2.53 19.13 39.49
N GLN A 102 -3.84 19.01 39.29
CA GLN A 102 -4.71 20.16 39.09
C GLN A 102 -4.85 21.02 40.35
N GLN A 103 -4.84 20.40 41.53
CA GLN A 103 -4.84 21.12 42.81
C GLN A 103 -3.49 21.82 43.09
N ALA A 104 -2.35 21.19 42.74
CA ALA A 104 -1.03 21.79 42.90
C ALA A 104 -0.79 23.02 42.00
N ILE A 105 -1.34 23.01 40.78
CA ILE A 105 -1.32 24.14 39.85
C ILE A 105 -2.24 25.27 40.34
N LEU A 106 -3.42 24.94 40.87
CA LEU A 106 -4.34 25.90 41.50
C LEU A 106 -3.76 26.54 42.77
N ASP A 107 -2.91 25.82 43.51
CA ASP A 107 -2.23 26.30 44.72
C ASP A 107 -0.89 27.02 44.44
N GLY A 108 -0.50 27.16 43.16
CA GLY A 108 0.66 27.95 42.73
C GLY A 108 2.02 27.34 43.04
N VAL A 109 2.10 26.01 43.11
CA VAL A 109 3.37 25.28 43.32
C VAL A 109 4.01 24.96 41.97
N ASP A 110 5.32 25.22 41.86
CA ASP A 110 6.13 24.94 40.66
C ASP A 110 6.23 23.41 40.42
N PRO A 111 5.74 22.89 39.29
CA PRO A 111 5.67 21.45 39.02
C PRO A 111 7.02 20.79 38.77
N THR A 112 8.13 21.55 38.70
CA THR A 112 9.49 21.00 38.51
C THR A 112 10.12 20.39 39.77
N LEU A 113 9.46 20.45 40.93
CA LEU A 113 10.01 20.01 42.22
C LEU A 113 9.43 18.69 42.77
N ILE A 114 8.65 17.93 41.98
CA ILE A 114 8.16 16.61 42.38
C ILE A 114 9.02 15.53 41.72
N GLN A 115 10.21 15.28 42.27
CA GLN A 115 10.94 14.02 42.09
C GLN A 115 11.87 13.78 43.28
N GLU A 116 11.57 12.75 44.08
CA GLU A 116 12.59 11.83 44.60
C GLU A 116 11.98 10.42 44.68
N SER A 117 12.54 9.52 43.87
CA SER A 117 12.31 8.07 43.85
C SER A 117 12.95 7.38 45.07
N PRO A 118 12.74 6.06 45.24
CA PRO A 118 13.92 5.20 45.38
C PRO A 118 13.97 4.04 44.36
N GLU A 119 15.19 3.83 43.87
CA GLU A 119 15.77 2.82 42.97
C GLU A 119 15.47 1.36 43.43
N ALA A 120 15.62 0.28 42.65
CA ALA A 120 16.48 -0.01 41.49
C ALA A 120 15.99 -1.30 40.77
N GLY A 121 16.31 -1.45 39.47
CA GLY A 121 16.48 -2.77 38.86
C GLY A 121 16.07 -2.89 37.40
N GLU A 122 17.06 -2.76 36.52
CA GLU A 122 17.13 -3.25 35.13
C GLU A 122 16.60 -2.38 33.98
N THR A 123 17.26 -2.64 32.85
CA THR A 123 17.67 -1.78 31.74
C THR A 123 16.60 -1.71 30.65
N ILE A 124 16.25 -0.51 30.19
CA ILE A 124 15.47 -0.31 28.96
C ILE A 124 16.40 0.23 27.89
N ILE A 125 16.46 -0.47 26.75
CA ILE A 125 17.07 -0.02 25.51
C ILE A 125 15.91 0.35 24.57
N ASP A 126 15.90 1.63 24.20
CA ASP A 126 15.38 2.26 22.98
C ASP A 126 14.05 1.77 22.37
N ASP A 127 12.95 2.48 22.66
CA ASP A 127 11.77 2.55 21.79
C ASP A 127 11.48 4.03 21.44
N GLN A 128 11.81 4.40 20.20
CA GLN A 128 11.45 5.69 19.62
C GLN A 128 9.93 5.75 19.39
N HIS A 129 9.21 6.44 20.27
CA HIS A 129 7.78 6.66 20.12
C HIS A 129 7.53 7.69 19.00
N ARG A 130 6.91 7.23 17.90
CA ARG A 130 6.35 8.12 16.86
C ARG A 130 5.05 8.70 17.39
N VAL A 131 4.90 10.03 17.32
CA VAL A 131 3.66 10.73 17.69
C VAL A 131 3.11 11.41 16.44
N ASN A 132 1.95 10.95 15.98
CA ASN A 132 1.21 11.61 14.90
C ASN A 132 0.44 12.80 15.48
N VAL A 133 0.66 14.00 14.93
CA VAL A 133 -0.07 15.21 15.31
C VAL A 133 -0.92 15.64 14.12
N ASN A 134 -2.23 15.43 14.22
CA ASN A 134 -3.22 15.89 13.24
C ASN A 134 -3.51 17.39 13.45
N ILE A 135 -3.36 18.21 12.41
CA ILE A 135 -3.68 19.64 12.42
C ILE A 135 -4.97 19.87 11.60
N ASP A 136 -6.13 19.79 12.26
CA ASP A 136 -7.42 20.12 11.64
C ASP A 136 -7.54 21.64 11.42
N ARG A 137 -7.73 22.07 10.15
CA ARG A 137 -8.07 23.46 9.81
C ARG A 137 -9.27 23.57 8.90
N ASN A 138 -10.44 23.42 9.50
CA ASN A 138 -11.65 24.12 9.06
C ASN A 138 -11.50 25.64 9.32
N ASN A 139 -10.92 26.40 8.38
CA ASN A 139 -10.87 27.87 8.46
C ASN A 139 -11.89 28.53 7.53
N GLU A 140 -13.12 28.67 8.01
CA GLU A 140 -13.97 29.82 7.67
C GLU A 140 -14.06 30.73 8.91
N GLY A 141 -13.74 32.02 8.71
CA GLY A 141 -13.32 32.93 9.76
C GLY A 141 -14.29 33.19 10.91
N ALA A 142 -13.72 33.30 12.12
CA ALA A 142 -14.35 33.99 13.24
C ALA A 142 -13.30 34.69 14.12
N LEU A 143 -13.33 36.02 14.13
CA LEU A 143 -12.60 36.86 15.08
C LEU A 143 -13.10 36.62 16.52
N PRO A 144 -12.23 36.63 17.56
CA PRO A 144 -12.63 36.40 18.94
C PRO A 144 -13.28 37.66 19.56
N GLY A 145 -14.57 37.57 19.89
CA GLY A 145 -15.28 38.56 20.70
C GLY A 145 -15.33 38.17 22.18
N TYR A 146 -14.44 38.73 23.00
CA TYR A 146 -14.53 38.67 24.46
C TYR A 146 -15.70 39.53 24.98
N GLY A 147 -16.57 38.93 25.78
CA GLY A 147 -17.59 39.64 26.56
C GLY A 147 -17.03 40.20 27.87
N PHE A 148 -17.23 41.50 28.10
CA PHE A 148 -17.35 42.09 29.43
C PHE A 148 -18.66 42.87 29.53
N ASP A 149 -19.39 42.64 30.62
CA ASP A 149 -20.62 43.34 31.01
C ASP A 149 -20.29 44.76 31.53
N THR A 150 -21.01 45.78 31.06
CA THR A 150 -21.85 46.67 31.90
C THR A 150 -22.54 47.76 31.08
N ASN A 151 -23.87 47.80 31.24
CA ASN A 151 -24.76 48.96 31.11
C ASN A 151 -24.79 49.72 29.76
N SER A 152 -25.85 49.51 28.99
CA SER A 152 -27.00 50.43 28.97
C SER A 152 -27.97 50.15 27.81
N VAL A 153 -29.18 49.68 28.17
CA VAL A 153 -30.48 50.15 27.69
C VAL A 153 -30.69 50.30 26.17
N SER A 154 -31.42 49.36 25.55
CA SER A 154 -32.84 49.54 25.19
C SER A 154 -33.27 48.71 23.98
N THR A 155 -34.46 48.08 24.13
CA THR A 155 -35.49 47.80 23.11
C THR A 155 -35.19 46.71 22.08
N LEU A 156 -35.67 45.48 22.31
CA LEU A 156 -37.02 44.98 21.93
C LEU A 156 -37.14 44.71 20.42
N ALA A 157 -37.03 43.44 20.01
CA ALA A 157 -38.00 42.83 19.10
C ALA A 157 -37.88 41.31 19.14
N PHE A 158 -39.04 40.70 19.21
CA PHE A 158 -39.34 39.28 19.35
C PHE A 158 -39.38 38.62 17.97
N THR A 159 -38.78 37.44 17.87
CA THR A 159 -39.16 36.21 17.14
C THR A 159 -40.12 36.29 15.94
N THR A 160 -39.79 35.56 14.86
CA THR A 160 -40.65 34.48 14.34
C THR A 160 -39.83 33.52 13.47
N GLU A 161 -39.79 32.26 13.89
CA GLU A 161 -39.50 31.08 13.09
C GLU A 161 -40.79 30.54 12.43
N GLU A 162 -40.55 29.83 11.32
CA GLU A 162 -41.20 28.59 10.87
C GLU A 162 -42.56 28.57 10.13
N GLU A 163 -42.45 28.03 8.91
CA GLU A 163 -43.20 26.88 8.34
C GLU A 163 -44.66 27.06 7.89
N THR A 164 -44.92 26.93 6.58
CA THR A 164 -45.48 25.70 5.96
C THR A 164 -46.05 25.94 4.53
N HIS A 165 -45.65 25.03 3.61
CA HIS A 165 -46.43 24.34 2.56
C HIS A 165 -47.13 25.07 1.39
N ASP A 166 -46.60 24.76 0.18
CA ASP A 166 -47.26 24.29 -1.06
C ASP A 166 -48.44 25.05 -1.71
N THR A 167 -48.22 25.61 -2.91
CA THR A 167 -48.69 25.05 -4.21
C THR A 167 -48.54 26.05 -5.38
N ASN A 168 -47.92 25.58 -6.48
CA ASN A 168 -48.21 25.83 -7.90
C ASN A 168 -48.44 27.28 -8.43
N THR A 169 -47.54 27.69 -9.35
CA THR A 169 -47.76 28.18 -10.74
C THR A 169 -47.08 29.51 -11.15
N ILE A 170 -46.17 29.35 -12.11
CA ILE A 170 -46.02 30.10 -13.38
C ILE A 170 -45.53 31.57 -13.36
N ASP A 171 -44.57 31.79 -14.26
CA ASP A 171 -44.14 33.03 -14.90
C ASP A 171 -43.29 34.04 -14.10
N ALA A 172 -42.00 33.99 -14.45
CA ALA A 172 -41.33 35.01 -15.24
C ALA A 172 -41.02 36.38 -14.60
N VAL A 173 -39.81 36.80 -14.95
CA VAL A 173 -39.28 38.16 -14.98
C VAL A 173 -38.68 38.65 -13.67
N ALA A 174 -37.38 38.38 -13.56
CA ALA A 174 -36.40 39.28 -12.97
C ALA A 174 -36.55 40.68 -13.57
N ALA A 175 -36.69 41.69 -12.72
CA ALA A 175 -36.39 43.06 -13.07
C ALA A 175 -35.44 43.62 -12.01
N SER A 176 -34.16 43.67 -12.39
CA SER A 176 -33.21 44.61 -11.80
C SER A 176 -33.70 46.02 -12.11
N VAL A 177 -33.69 46.88 -11.09
CA VAL A 177 -33.93 48.31 -11.24
C VAL A 177 -32.57 48.97 -11.31
N THR A 178 -32.10 49.27 -12.53
CA THR A 178 -31.15 50.35 -12.75
C THR A 178 -31.91 51.65 -12.96
N ALA A 179 -31.45 52.67 -12.27
CA ALA A 179 -31.88 54.05 -12.40
C ALA A 179 -31.72 54.54 -13.84
N ASP A 180 -32.70 55.30 -14.35
CA ASP A 180 -32.36 56.57 -14.95
C ASP A 180 -33.48 57.60 -14.84
N LEU A 181 -33.01 58.83 -14.77
CA LEU A 181 -33.62 60.04 -14.30
C LEU A 181 -33.98 60.90 -15.52
N LEU A 182 -35.26 61.32 -15.57
CA LEU A 182 -35.78 62.47 -16.33
C LEU A 182 -35.72 62.36 -17.87
N VAL A 183 -36.90 62.42 -18.52
CA VAL A 183 -37.41 63.64 -19.19
C VAL A 183 -38.68 63.29 -19.99
N SER A 184 -39.68 64.14 -19.81
CA SER A 184 -40.71 64.55 -20.78
C SER A 184 -42.03 63.77 -20.97
N GLU A 185 -43.04 64.63 -21.16
CA GLU A 185 -44.29 64.48 -21.92
C GLU A 185 -45.51 63.93 -21.18
N ASP A 186 -46.10 64.85 -20.41
CA ASP A 186 -47.40 65.45 -20.70
C ASP A 186 -48.46 64.57 -21.39
N SER A 187 -49.32 64.04 -20.52
CA SER A 187 -50.79 64.00 -20.58
C SER A 187 -51.54 63.90 -21.92
N THR A 188 -52.38 62.87 -22.00
CA THR A 188 -53.66 62.91 -22.74
C THR A 188 -54.83 62.72 -21.78
N SER A 189 -55.48 63.85 -21.47
CA SER A 189 -56.94 64.10 -21.57
C SER A 189 -57.93 62.95 -21.29
N ALA A 190 -58.86 63.17 -20.35
CA ALA A 190 -60.25 63.55 -20.69
C ALA A 190 -61.17 63.75 -19.47
N GLY A 191 -61.97 64.82 -19.53
CA GLY A 191 -63.19 65.08 -18.74
C GLY A 191 -63.03 66.25 -17.75
N THR A 192 -63.76 67.36 -17.80
CA THR A 192 -65.03 67.69 -18.46
C THR A 192 -65.25 69.22 -18.37
N GLU A 193 -65.67 69.82 -19.50
CA GLU A 193 -66.75 70.81 -19.71
C GLU A 193 -66.90 72.13 -18.89
N ALA A 194 -67.18 73.19 -19.69
CA ALA A 194 -67.97 74.42 -19.45
C ALA A 194 -67.18 75.66 -18.93
N GLU A 195 -67.21 76.88 -19.50
CA GLU A 195 -68.06 77.57 -20.49
C GLU A 195 -67.27 78.73 -21.18
N GLU A 196 -67.60 78.96 -22.47
CA GLU A 196 -67.68 80.18 -23.31
C GLU A 196 -67.09 81.54 -22.83
N ASP A 197 -66.31 82.23 -23.68
CA ASP A 197 -66.80 83.25 -24.65
C ASP A 197 -65.66 84.16 -25.17
N ASP A 198 -65.84 84.60 -26.43
CA ASP A 198 -65.44 85.88 -27.03
C ASP A 198 -64.20 86.00 -27.96
N SER A 199 -64.50 85.87 -29.26
CA SER A 199 -64.26 86.83 -30.35
C SER A 199 -62.87 87.13 -31.00
N VAL A 200 -62.81 86.75 -32.30
CA VAL A 200 -62.69 87.63 -33.50
C VAL A 200 -61.33 87.83 -34.23
N ALA A 201 -61.37 87.39 -35.51
CA ALA A 201 -60.86 87.92 -36.79
C ALA A 201 -59.36 87.89 -37.21
N VAL A 202 -59.04 86.90 -38.06
CA VAL A 202 -58.63 86.97 -39.48
C VAL A 202 -57.85 88.20 -39.98
N ILE A 203 -56.63 87.98 -40.53
CA ILE A 203 -56.20 88.48 -41.87
C ILE A 203 -55.26 87.46 -42.55
N ASP A 204 -55.68 86.94 -43.70
CA ASP A 204 -54.90 86.26 -44.74
C ASP A 204 -54.09 87.27 -45.56
N ARG A 205 -52.78 86.99 -45.80
CA ARG A 205 -52.02 87.44 -46.98
C ARG A 205 -50.92 86.45 -47.39
N SER A 206 -51.26 85.61 -48.36
CA SER A 206 -50.48 85.26 -49.58
C SER A 206 -49.04 84.73 -49.50
N LEU A 207 -48.92 83.53 -50.07
CA LEU A 207 -47.76 82.72 -50.46
C LEU A 207 -46.67 83.45 -51.28
N SER A 208 -45.42 83.08 -51.03
CA SER A 208 -44.22 83.30 -51.86
C SER A 208 -43.64 81.91 -52.23
N PRO A 209 -43.08 81.69 -53.44
CA PRO A 209 -42.65 80.36 -53.86
C PRO A 209 -41.32 79.98 -53.18
N GLU A 210 -41.24 78.77 -52.63
CA GLU A 210 -40.02 78.21 -52.05
C GLU A 210 -38.98 77.93 -53.14
N GLU A 211 -37.79 78.52 -52.97
CA GLU A 211 -36.55 78.10 -53.66
C GLU A 211 -36.19 76.66 -53.23
N PRO A 212 -35.54 75.85 -54.08
CA PRO A 212 -35.08 74.52 -53.68
C PRO A 212 -34.08 74.66 -52.53
N VAL A 213 -34.41 74.10 -51.37
CA VAL A 213 -33.48 73.96 -50.26
C VAL A 213 -32.39 72.99 -50.72
N ALA A 214 -31.13 73.45 -50.72
CA ALA A 214 -30.01 72.56 -51.02
C ALA A 214 -29.94 71.47 -49.94
N ASP A 215 -29.73 70.23 -50.38
CA ASP A 215 -29.49 69.11 -49.48
C ASP A 215 -28.10 69.28 -48.82
N THR A 216 -28.09 69.42 -47.50
CA THR A 216 -26.88 69.73 -46.72
C THR A 216 -26.47 68.61 -45.76
N SER A 217 -27.14 67.44 -45.80
CA SER A 217 -26.88 66.36 -44.86
C SER A 217 -27.23 65.00 -45.44
N ALA A 218 -26.38 64.01 -45.20
CA ALA A 218 -26.69 62.61 -45.41
C ALA A 218 -27.30 61.99 -44.12
N ASP A 219 -28.17 61.00 -44.30
CA ASP A 219 -28.91 60.31 -43.25
C ASP A 219 -28.17 59.03 -42.81
N ALA A 220 -27.96 58.87 -41.50
CA ALA A 220 -27.34 57.66 -40.95
C ALA A 220 -28.28 56.45 -41.04
N GLY A 221 -27.71 55.27 -41.30
CA GLY A 221 -28.41 53.99 -41.27
C GLY A 221 -28.19 53.23 -39.97
N VAL A 222 -28.48 51.93 -40.02
CA VAL A 222 -28.33 50.95 -38.94
C VAL A 222 -27.25 49.95 -39.31
N VAL A 223 -26.29 49.77 -38.42
CA VAL A 223 -25.21 48.78 -38.57
C VAL A 223 -25.34 47.78 -37.42
N ILE A 224 -25.38 46.51 -37.77
CA ILE A 224 -25.43 45.38 -36.84
C ILE A 224 -24.16 44.57 -37.08
N VAL A 225 -23.50 44.18 -35.99
CA VAL A 225 -22.44 43.17 -35.98
C VAL A 225 -23.12 41.89 -35.48
N ASP A 226 -22.94 40.78 -36.19
CA ASP A 226 -23.45 39.48 -35.73
C ASP A 226 -22.59 38.96 -34.56
N ASP A 227 -23.06 37.92 -33.89
CA ASP A 227 -22.33 37.24 -32.81
C ASP A 227 -20.89 36.87 -33.27
N ILE A 228 -19.92 37.05 -32.38
CA ILE A 228 -18.53 36.71 -32.68
C ILE A 228 -18.35 35.22 -32.42
N THR A 229 -18.11 34.45 -33.48
CA THR A 229 -18.22 32.98 -33.50
C THR A 229 -19.67 32.50 -33.29
N SER A 230 -19.91 31.20 -33.11
CA SER A 230 -21.28 30.66 -33.03
C SER A 230 -21.96 30.88 -31.68
N ASP A 231 -21.18 31.18 -30.65
CA ASP A 231 -21.55 31.24 -29.24
C ASP A 231 -21.20 32.58 -28.61
N ASP A 232 -20.85 33.58 -29.43
CA ASP A 232 -20.49 34.94 -29.01
C ASP A 232 -19.33 34.99 -28.00
N MET A 233 -18.44 34.00 -28.10
CA MET A 233 -17.34 33.80 -27.18
C MET A 233 -16.08 33.38 -27.94
N ILE A 234 -14.95 33.94 -27.56
CA ILE A 234 -13.64 33.55 -28.09
C ILE A 234 -12.99 32.55 -27.14
N ASN A 235 -12.78 31.34 -27.63
CA ASN A 235 -12.03 30.31 -26.95
C ASN A 235 -10.52 30.33 -27.26
N LEU A 236 -9.73 29.47 -26.61
CA LEU A 236 -8.28 29.38 -26.82
C LEU A 236 -7.94 29.03 -28.27
N ALA A 237 -8.66 28.09 -28.89
CA ALA A 237 -8.39 27.69 -30.26
C ALA A 237 -8.70 28.83 -31.24
N GLU A 238 -9.81 29.53 -31.04
CA GLU A 238 -10.26 30.67 -31.84
C GLU A 238 -9.35 31.88 -31.67
N SER A 239 -8.84 32.14 -30.47
CA SER A 239 -7.86 33.20 -30.21
C SER A 239 -6.56 33.03 -31.02
N ASN A 240 -6.28 31.81 -31.50
CA ASN A 240 -5.11 31.47 -32.31
C ASN A 240 -5.44 31.31 -33.81
N GLN A 241 -6.63 31.69 -34.22
CA GLN A 241 -7.12 31.57 -35.60
C GLN A 241 -7.55 32.93 -36.15
N ILE A 242 -7.82 32.98 -37.45
CA ILE A 242 -8.48 34.12 -38.09
C ILE A 242 -9.98 33.86 -38.04
N ILE A 243 -10.72 34.80 -37.45
CA ILE A 243 -12.18 34.75 -37.27
C ILE A 243 -12.84 35.65 -38.32
N THR A 244 -13.90 35.16 -38.96
CA THR A 244 -14.71 35.98 -39.86
C THR A 244 -15.77 36.71 -39.07
N VAL A 245 -15.61 38.02 -38.91
CA VAL A 245 -16.63 38.89 -38.28
C VAL A 245 -17.62 39.33 -39.37
N THR A 246 -18.90 39.16 -39.11
CA THR A 246 -19.98 39.48 -40.05
C THR A 246 -20.97 40.50 -39.48
N GLY A 247 -21.80 41.04 -40.36
CA GLY A 247 -22.90 41.90 -39.93
C GLY A 247 -23.74 42.41 -41.10
N THR A 248 -24.65 43.33 -40.78
CA THR A 248 -25.50 44.01 -41.77
C THR A 248 -25.41 45.53 -41.65
N ALA A 249 -25.68 46.23 -42.76
CA ALA A 249 -25.66 47.68 -42.83
C ALA A 249 -26.79 48.17 -43.75
N THR A 250 -27.85 48.76 -43.19
CA THR A 250 -29.08 49.11 -43.94
C THR A 250 -29.68 50.45 -43.50
N GLY A 251 -30.51 51.05 -44.36
CA GLY A 251 -31.21 52.30 -44.05
C GLY A 251 -30.34 53.56 -44.21
N GLY A 252 -30.96 54.73 -44.09
CA GLY A 252 -30.30 56.01 -44.37
C GLY A 252 -29.73 56.05 -45.80
N ASP A 253 -28.53 56.63 -45.93
CA ASP A 253 -27.75 56.66 -47.16
C ASP A 253 -26.73 55.51 -47.31
N ILE A 254 -26.85 54.44 -46.51
CA ILE A 254 -26.00 53.25 -46.67
C ILE A 254 -26.28 52.56 -48.02
N SER A 255 -25.22 52.28 -48.77
CA SER A 255 -25.29 51.65 -50.10
C SER A 255 -24.24 50.55 -50.29
N GLU A 256 -24.43 49.71 -51.31
CA GLU A 256 -23.41 48.74 -51.75
C GLU A 256 -22.07 49.47 -52.00
N ASP A 257 -20.96 48.80 -51.68
CA ASP A 257 -19.60 49.31 -51.72
C ASP A 257 -19.24 50.38 -50.68
N ASP A 258 -20.13 50.76 -49.76
CA ASP A 258 -19.74 51.63 -48.63
C ASP A 258 -18.65 50.97 -47.78
N LEU A 259 -17.70 51.78 -47.28
CA LEU A 259 -16.55 51.29 -46.53
C LEU A 259 -16.96 50.99 -45.08
N VAL A 260 -16.74 49.75 -44.66
CA VAL A 260 -16.89 49.33 -43.26
C VAL A 260 -15.50 49.33 -42.61
N THR A 261 -15.35 50.00 -41.48
CA THR A 261 -14.10 50.09 -40.70
C THR A 261 -14.34 49.63 -39.27
N LEU A 262 -13.54 48.67 -38.80
CA LEU A 262 -13.53 48.18 -37.43
C LEU A 262 -12.16 48.50 -36.82
N VAL A 263 -12.15 48.84 -35.53
CA VAL A 263 -10.92 48.97 -34.75
C VAL A 263 -11.03 48.01 -33.57
N ILE A 264 -10.19 46.98 -33.57
CA ILE A 264 -10.18 45.90 -32.58
C ILE A 264 -8.75 45.77 -32.09
N ASN A 265 -8.51 45.87 -30.77
CA ASN A 265 -7.17 45.85 -30.18
C ASN A 265 -6.20 46.82 -30.86
N ASN A 266 -6.66 48.05 -31.13
CA ASN A 266 -5.92 49.09 -31.85
C ASN A 266 -5.54 48.76 -33.31
N GLN A 267 -5.94 47.61 -33.85
CA GLN A 267 -5.74 47.22 -35.22
C GLN A 267 -6.96 47.60 -36.07
N THR A 268 -6.71 48.19 -37.24
CA THR A 268 -7.76 48.60 -38.17
C THR A 268 -8.04 47.49 -39.18
N TYR A 269 -9.30 47.09 -39.25
CA TYR A 269 -9.83 46.12 -40.21
C TYR A 269 -10.85 46.81 -41.11
N THR A 270 -10.84 46.50 -42.41
CA THR A 270 -11.74 47.15 -43.38
C THR A 270 -12.34 46.18 -44.36
N THR A 271 -13.61 46.37 -44.69
CA THR A 271 -14.33 45.64 -45.75
C THR A 271 -15.34 46.58 -46.44
N ARG A 272 -16.23 46.05 -47.27
CA ARG A 272 -17.30 46.82 -47.93
C ARG A 272 -18.65 46.17 -47.74
N VAL A 273 -19.70 47.01 -47.75
CA VAL A 273 -21.10 46.56 -47.77
C VAL A 273 -21.38 45.86 -49.10
N ALA A 274 -21.85 44.62 -49.05
CA ALA A 274 -22.20 43.82 -50.22
C ALA A 274 -23.59 44.19 -50.79
N SER A 275 -23.91 43.70 -51.99
CA SER A 275 -25.18 43.98 -52.69
C SER A 275 -26.44 43.54 -51.93
N ASP A 276 -26.32 42.62 -50.98
CA ASP A 276 -27.40 42.13 -50.12
C ASP A 276 -27.42 42.81 -48.74
N ALA A 277 -26.67 43.91 -48.58
CA ALA A 277 -26.50 44.70 -47.36
C ALA A 277 -25.79 43.98 -46.20
N THR A 278 -25.12 42.85 -46.47
CA THR A 278 -24.21 42.20 -45.52
C THR A 278 -22.79 42.72 -45.65
N TRP A 279 -21.95 42.45 -44.66
CA TRP A 279 -20.51 42.67 -44.75
C TRP A 279 -19.78 41.60 -43.94
N SER A 280 -18.52 41.31 -44.32
CA SER A 280 -17.67 40.36 -43.62
C SER A 280 -16.21 40.77 -43.69
N VAL A 281 -15.45 40.56 -42.61
CA VAL A 281 -14.01 40.85 -42.55
C VAL A 281 -13.29 39.77 -41.74
N GLU A 282 -12.12 39.35 -42.21
CA GLU A 282 -11.23 38.45 -41.49
C GLU A 282 -10.46 39.26 -40.42
N VAL A 283 -10.56 38.82 -39.17
CA VAL A 283 -9.95 39.45 -37.98
C VAL A 283 -9.08 38.42 -37.28
N GLU A 284 -7.89 38.82 -36.82
CA GLU A 284 -7.06 37.94 -36.00
C GLU A 284 -7.77 37.67 -34.66
N GLY A 285 -7.99 36.41 -34.31
CA GLY A 285 -8.66 36.01 -33.07
C GLY A 285 -7.95 36.53 -31.82
N ALA A 286 -6.63 36.74 -31.89
CA ALA A 286 -5.84 37.34 -30.81
C ALA A 286 -6.27 38.80 -30.52
N ASP A 287 -6.71 39.55 -31.54
CA ASP A 287 -7.23 40.90 -31.34
C ASP A 287 -8.62 40.86 -30.69
N LEU A 288 -9.46 39.89 -31.06
CA LEU A 288 -10.77 39.68 -30.41
C LEU A 288 -10.61 39.20 -28.96
N ALA A 289 -9.58 38.42 -28.64
CA ALA A 289 -9.31 37.98 -27.27
C ALA A 289 -8.85 39.13 -26.34
N GLU A 290 -8.17 40.15 -26.88
CA GLU A 290 -7.71 41.32 -26.12
C GLU A 290 -8.74 42.46 -26.07
N ASP A 291 -9.66 42.51 -27.04
CA ASP A 291 -10.67 43.56 -27.16
C ASP A 291 -12.09 43.00 -27.33
N ALA A 292 -12.71 42.70 -26.18
CA ALA A 292 -14.06 42.17 -26.07
C ALA A 292 -15.19 43.16 -26.45
N LYS A 293 -14.85 44.38 -26.92
CA LYS A 293 -15.84 45.39 -27.31
C LYS A 293 -15.30 46.37 -28.35
N PHE A 294 -15.89 46.33 -29.54
CA PHE A 294 -15.52 47.23 -30.63
C PHE A 294 -16.73 47.85 -31.32
N THR A 295 -16.47 48.80 -32.21
CA THR A 295 -17.47 49.38 -33.10
C THR A 295 -17.16 49.11 -34.57
N ALA A 296 -18.20 48.91 -35.36
CA ALA A 296 -18.15 48.88 -36.81
C ALA A 296 -18.71 50.19 -37.34
N VAL A 297 -17.91 50.94 -38.09
CA VAL A 297 -18.29 52.24 -38.66
C VAL A 297 -18.43 52.10 -40.17
N VAL A 298 -19.62 52.40 -40.69
CA VAL A 298 -19.90 52.46 -42.13
C VAL A 298 -19.90 53.91 -42.58
N SER A 299 -19.03 54.25 -43.52
CA SER A 299 -18.94 55.58 -44.11
C SER A 299 -19.70 55.60 -45.43
N SER A 300 -20.74 56.45 -45.49
CA SER A 300 -21.69 56.55 -46.59
C SER A 300 -21.76 57.98 -47.13
N SER A 301 -22.28 58.13 -48.35
CA SER A 301 -22.56 59.45 -48.92
C SER A 301 -23.87 59.49 -49.70
N ASP A 302 -24.61 60.58 -49.55
CA ASP A 302 -25.82 60.83 -50.34
C ASP A 302 -25.48 61.12 -51.83
N THR A 303 -26.51 61.27 -52.65
CA THR A 303 -26.35 61.59 -54.09
C THR A 303 -25.75 62.98 -54.36
N THR A 304 -25.71 63.84 -53.35
CA THR A 304 -25.16 65.22 -53.39
C THR A 304 -23.68 65.24 -52.95
N GLY A 305 -23.18 64.14 -52.37
CA GLY A 305 -21.82 63.98 -51.86
C GLY A 305 -21.62 64.40 -50.40
N ASN A 306 -22.71 64.64 -49.64
CA ASN A 306 -22.60 64.79 -48.18
C ASN A 306 -22.26 63.43 -47.56
N THR A 307 -21.39 63.39 -46.56
CA THR A 307 -20.95 62.14 -45.91
C THR A 307 -21.57 61.96 -44.53
N VAL A 308 -21.85 60.72 -44.14
CA VAL A 308 -22.35 60.35 -42.82
C VAL A 308 -21.71 59.03 -42.35
N GLU A 309 -21.57 58.87 -41.04
CA GLU A 309 -21.12 57.63 -40.42
C GLU A 309 -22.27 56.95 -39.68
N SER A 310 -22.45 55.66 -39.94
CA SER A 310 -23.37 54.80 -39.20
C SER A 310 -22.56 53.84 -38.34
N VAL A 311 -22.92 53.69 -37.07
CA VAL A 311 -22.11 52.97 -36.07
C VAL A 311 -22.89 51.79 -35.50
N GLY A 312 -22.30 50.61 -35.59
CA GLY A 312 -22.71 49.40 -34.87
C GLY A 312 -21.73 49.11 -33.74
N SER A 313 -22.20 48.49 -32.66
CA SER A 313 -21.36 48.05 -31.55
C SER A 313 -21.46 46.54 -31.38
N SER A 314 -20.36 45.90 -31.02
CA SER A 314 -20.27 44.49 -30.65
C SER A 314 -19.67 44.37 -29.25
N VAL A 315 -20.13 43.38 -28.50
CA VAL A 315 -19.55 42.92 -27.24
C VAL A 315 -19.61 41.40 -27.28
N HIS A 316 -18.51 40.72 -26.99
CA HIS A 316 -18.43 39.27 -26.90
C HIS A 316 -17.69 38.87 -25.61
N SER A 317 -17.77 37.61 -25.19
CA SER A 317 -16.97 37.09 -24.05
C SER A 317 -15.66 36.46 -24.52
N VAL A 318 -14.69 36.36 -23.61
CA VAL A 318 -13.42 35.70 -23.88
C VAL A 318 -13.15 34.73 -22.75
N ASP A 319 -13.02 33.46 -23.09
CA ASP A 319 -12.63 32.40 -22.16
C ASP A 319 -11.63 31.48 -22.84
N THR A 320 -10.37 31.56 -22.43
CA THR A 320 -9.26 30.83 -23.08
C THR A 320 -8.67 29.74 -22.19
N LYS A 321 -9.35 29.38 -21.10
CA LYS A 321 -8.79 28.47 -20.09
C LYS A 321 -9.88 27.63 -19.45
N ALA A 322 -9.70 26.31 -19.52
CA ALA A 322 -10.44 25.36 -18.72
C ALA A 322 -9.57 24.78 -17.59
N PHE A 323 -10.19 24.50 -16.45
CA PHE A 323 -9.61 23.89 -15.27
C PHE A 323 -10.55 22.80 -14.74
N GLY A 324 -10.12 21.55 -14.74
CA GLY A 324 -10.82 20.47 -14.03
C GLY A 324 -10.31 20.33 -12.59
N GLN A 325 -11.18 19.90 -11.68
CA GLN A 325 -10.79 19.36 -10.37
C GLN A 325 -11.24 17.89 -10.29
N ILE A 326 -10.42 17.04 -9.68
CA ILE A 326 -10.76 15.66 -9.37
C ILE A 326 -10.18 15.27 -8.02
N ASP A 327 -11.02 14.64 -7.21
CA ASP A 327 -10.67 13.97 -5.97
C ASP A 327 -11.10 12.50 -6.09
N THR A 328 -10.32 11.60 -5.52
CA THR A 328 -10.60 10.16 -5.51
C THR A 328 -10.78 9.70 -4.07
N TYR A 329 -11.74 8.81 -3.85
CA TYR A 329 -11.90 8.13 -2.58
C TYR A 329 -10.99 6.91 -2.52
N LYS A 330 -10.82 6.40 -1.30
CA LYS A 330 -10.10 5.17 -1.05
C LYS A 330 -10.53 4.07 -2.03
N VAL A 331 -9.55 3.34 -2.55
CA VAL A 331 -9.80 2.11 -3.29
C VAL A 331 -10.27 1.09 -2.26
N THR A 332 -11.54 0.66 -2.33
CA THR A 332 -12.26 -0.05 -1.23
C THR A 332 -12.39 0.80 0.04
N ASP A 333 -13.23 0.38 0.98
CA ASP A 333 -13.47 1.13 2.22
C ASP A 333 -12.22 1.19 3.12
N ASP A 334 -11.34 0.19 3.01
CA ASP A 334 -10.16 -0.01 3.85
C ASP A 334 -8.83 0.19 3.13
N SER A 335 -8.84 0.68 1.88
CA SER A 335 -7.62 0.90 1.08
C SER A 335 -6.84 -0.38 0.79
N THR A 336 -7.48 -1.54 0.91
CA THR A 336 -6.84 -2.85 0.74
C THR A 336 -7.64 -3.68 -0.26
N ILE A 337 -6.94 -4.25 -1.25
CA ILE A 337 -7.52 -5.23 -2.17
C ILE A 337 -7.30 -6.61 -1.56
N SER A 338 -8.39 -7.21 -1.07
CA SER A 338 -8.38 -8.55 -0.50
C SER A 338 -8.28 -9.65 -1.56
N SER A 339 -8.04 -10.88 -1.11
CA SER A 339 -8.13 -12.08 -1.96
C SER A 339 -9.52 -12.28 -2.60
N SER A 340 -10.58 -11.85 -1.92
CA SER A 340 -11.95 -11.93 -2.45
C SER A 340 -12.19 -10.87 -3.52
N GLU A 341 -11.70 -9.65 -3.32
CA GLU A 341 -11.87 -8.55 -4.28
C GLU A 341 -10.99 -8.74 -5.52
N SER A 342 -9.79 -9.32 -5.37
CA SER A 342 -8.90 -9.66 -6.49
C SER A 342 -9.31 -10.91 -7.28
N ALA A 343 -10.37 -11.61 -6.85
CA ALA A 343 -10.82 -12.82 -7.52
C ALA A 343 -11.26 -12.57 -8.98
N ALA A 344 -11.08 -13.59 -9.81
CA ALA A 344 -11.31 -13.47 -11.25
C ALA A 344 -12.77 -13.06 -11.57
N GLY A 345 -12.93 -11.87 -12.14
CA GLY A 345 -14.24 -11.34 -12.55
C GLY A 345 -14.95 -10.49 -11.50
N GLU A 346 -14.37 -10.33 -10.30
CA GLU A 346 -14.88 -9.40 -9.30
C GLU A 346 -14.54 -7.96 -9.68
N LEU A 347 -15.48 -7.05 -9.42
CA LEU A 347 -15.38 -5.64 -9.76
C LEU A 347 -15.26 -4.81 -8.48
N VAL A 348 -14.30 -3.89 -8.48
CA VAL A 348 -14.08 -2.88 -7.46
C VAL A 348 -14.48 -1.52 -8.05
N GLU A 349 -15.31 -0.78 -7.33
CA GLU A 349 -15.78 0.54 -7.76
C GLU A 349 -14.81 1.62 -7.29
N ILE A 350 -14.17 2.30 -8.25
CA ILE A 350 -13.36 3.49 -7.98
C ILE A 350 -14.28 4.70 -8.05
N THR A 351 -14.43 5.40 -6.93
CA THR A 351 -15.36 6.53 -6.80
C THR A 351 -14.63 7.79 -6.35
N GLY A 352 -15.27 8.94 -6.56
CA GLY A 352 -14.74 10.23 -6.17
C GLY A 352 -15.58 11.35 -6.76
N TYR A 353 -15.10 12.58 -6.62
CA TYR A 353 -15.83 13.77 -7.03
C TYR A 353 -15.00 14.66 -7.96
N VAL A 354 -15.67 15.28 -8.92
CA VAL A 354 -15.06 16.26 -9.82
C VAL A 354 -15.71 17.63 -9.69
N GLY A 355 -14.98 18.69 -10.02
CA GLY A 355 -15.47 20.06 -9.94
C GLY A 355 -14.80 21.00 -10.94
N ASN A 356 -15.01 22.30 -10.74
CA ASN A 356 -14.67 23.36 -11.71
C ASN A 356 -15.35 23.09 -13.07
N ASP A 357 -14.61 23.04 -14.17
CA ASP A 357 -15.18 22.84 -15.51
C ASP A 357 -15.58 21.38 -15.79
N ALA A 358 -15.25 20.46 -14.87
CA ALA A 358 -15.69 19.08 -14.97
C ALA A 358 -17.19 18.93 -14.68
N ARG A 359 -17.88 18.22 -15.57
CA ARG A 359 -19.35 18.16 -15.63
C ARG A 359 -19.86 16.78 -16.09
N PRO A 360 -21.17 16.50 -15.92
CA PRO A 360 -21.74 15.21 -16.30
C PRO A 360 -21.48 14.86 -17.77
N GLY A 361 -21.00 13.64 -18.02
CA GLY A 361 -20.63 13.15 -19.35
C GLY A 361 -19.14 13.26 -19.69
N ASP A 362 -18.34 13.98 -18.90
CA ASP A 362 -16.88 14.00 -19.05
C ASP A 362 -16.29 12.61 -18.79
N LEU A 363 -15.17 12.32 -19.46
CA LEU A 363 -14.53 11.00 -19.43
C LEU A 363 -13.66 10.86 -18.19
N ILE A 364 -13.82 9.75 -17.49
CA ILE A 364 -12.93 9.30 -16.42
C ILE A 364 -12.13 8.09 -16.89
N THR A 365 -10.82 8.12 -16.68
CA THR A 365 -9.91 7.01 -16.96
C THR A 365 -9.13 6.66 -15.70
N VAL A 366 -9.01 5.37 -15.39
CA VAL A 366 -8.23 4.84 -14.26
C VAL A 366 -7.06 4.05 -14.81
N ASN A 367 -5.86 4.42 -14.39
CA ASN A 367 -4.61 3.76 -14.79
C ASN A 367 -3.90 3.17 -13.58
N LEU A 368 -3.24 2.02 -13.77
CA LEU A 368 -2.25 1.43 -12.87
C LEU A 368 -0.97 1.20 -13.69
N ASP A 369 0.18 1.66 -13.20
CA ASP A 369 1.46 1.52 -13.91
C ASP A 369 1.43 2.03 -15.37
N ASP A 370 0.78 3.19 -15.60
CA ASP A 370 0.51 3.79 -16.91
C ASP A 370 -0.42 2.97 -17.85
N LEU A 371 -0.93 1.83 -17.41
CA LEU A 371 -1.89 1.01 -18.15
C LEU A 371 -3.32 1.37 -17.74
N GLU A 372 -4.18 1.64 -18.71
CA GLU A 372 -5.60 1.82 -18.48
C GLU A 372 -6.27 0.50 -18.05
N ILE A 373 -6.83 0.51 -16.85
CA ILE A 373 -7.55 -0.62 -16.24
C ILE A 373 -9.05 -0.36 -16.11
N GLY A 374 -9.49 0.90 -16.27
CA GLY A 374 -10.90 1.26 -16.18
C GLY A 374 -11.26 2.55 -16.90
N ARG A 375 -12.52 2.64 -17.35
CA ARG A 375 -13.12 3.84 -17.90
C ARG A 375 -14.55 4.02 -17.42
N GLY A 376 -14.91 5.27 -17.14
CA GLY A 376 -16.28 5.66 -16.80
C GLY A 376 -16.57 7.09 -17.24
N ILE A 377 -17.69 7.62 -16.75
CA ILE A 377 -18.11 9.00 -17.01
C ILE A 377 -18.52 9.68 -15.72
N VAL A 378 -18.41 11.00 -15.67
CA VAL A 378 -18.96 11.82 -14.60
C VAL A 378 -20.48 11.75 -14.62
N SER A 379 -21.10 11.51 -13.46
CA SER A 379 -22.55 11.41 -13.30
C SER A 379 -23.20 12.77 -13.03
N ASP A 380 -24.53 12.81 -12.98
CA ASP A 380 -25.32 13.98 -12.58
C ASP A 380 -25.57 14.07 -11.06
N VAL A 381 -25.04 13.14 -10.27
CA VAL A 381 -25.15 13.13 -8.81
C VAL A 381 -24.12 14.08 -8.21
N GLN A 382 -24.52 14.89 -7.22
CA GLN A 382 -23.65 15.90 -6.59
C GLN A 382 -23.49 15.69 -5.07
N ASP A 383 -22.34 16.13 -4.53
CA ASP A 383 -22.14 16.30 -3.10
C ASP A 383 -22.80 17.60 -2.57
N SER A 384 -22.65 17.88 -1.27
CA SER A 384 -23.17 19.11 -0.65
C SER A 384 -22.50 20.40 -1.14
N ASN A 385 -21.35 20.30 -1.80
CA ASN A 385 -20.57 21.42 -2.33
C ASN A 385 -20.81 21.63 -3.84
N GLY A 386 -21.64 20.79 -4.47
CA GLY A 386 -21.96 20.86 -5.90
C GLY A 386 -20.94 20.16 -6.82
N LYS A 387 -19.98 19.40 -6.28
CA LYS A 387 -19.08 18.56 -7.08
C LYS A 387 -19.83 17.33 -7.58
N TYR A 388 -19.51 16.86 -8.79
CA TYR A 388 -20.17 15.71 -9.42
C TYR A 388 -19.49 14.39 -9.08
N LEU A 389 -20.26 13.36 -8.73
CA LEU A 389 -19.77 12.02 -8.47
C LEU A 389 -19.34 11.35 -9.78
N TYR A 390 -18.23 10.61 -9.74
CA TYR A 390 -17.93 9.60 -10.74
C TYR A 390 -17.79 8.21 -10.12
N THR A 391 -17.96 7.18 -10.94
CA THR A 391 -17.79 5.79 -10.56
C THR A 391 -17.24 5.01 -11.75
N VAL A 392 -16.16 4.26 -11.51
CA VAL A 392 -15.51 3.40 -12.50
C VAL A 392 -15.39 1.99 -11.93
N SER A 393 -16.07 1.03 -12.53
CA SER A 393 -15.87 -0.38 -12.22
C SER A 393 -14.56 -0.89 -12.82
N VAL A 394 -13.66 -1.39 -11.99
CA VAL A 394 -12.36 -1.96 -12.37
C VAL A 394 -12.32 -3.42 -11.92
N LEU A 395 -11.70 -4.31 -12.70
CA LEU A 395 -11.50 -5.69 -12.23
C LEU A 395 -10.50 -5.69 -11.07
N GLY A 396 -10.86 -6.32 -9.94
CA GLY A 396 -9.95 -6.38 -8.80
C GLY A 396 -8.67 -7.17 -9.13
N SER A 397 -8.74 -8.13 -10.05
CA SER A 397 -7.55 -8.82 -10.57
C SER A 397 -6.59 -7.89 -11.33
N ASP A 398 -7.09 -6.81 -11.94
CA ASP A 398 -6.24 -5.82 -12.62
C ASP A 398 -5.59 -4.89 -11.58
N LEU A 399 -6.31 -4.54 -10.50
CA LEU A 399 -5.74 -3.79 -9.36
C LEU A 399 -4.66 -4.60 -8.63
N ALA A 400 -4.79 -5.92 -8.55
CA ALA A 400 -3.78 -6.79 -7.96
C ALA A 400 -2.59 -7.07 -8.91
N ASN A 401 -2.69 -6.73 -10.20
CA ASN A 401 -1.69 -7.07 -11.21
C ASN A 401 -0.56 -6.04 -11.29
N THR A 402 0.22 -5.95 -10.21
CA THR A 402 1.38 -5.07 -10.09
C THR A 402 2.47 -5.73 -9.25
N THR A 403 3.70 -5.22 -9.36
CA THR A 403 4.84 -5.66 -8.54
C THR A 403 5.20 -4.64 -7.45
N GLN A 404 4.41 -3.58 -7.31
CA GLN A 404 4.63 -2.56 -6.28
C GLN A 404 4.06 -3.03 -4.94
N THR A 405 4.79 -2.82 -3.85
CA THR A 405 4.31 -3.13 -2.48
C THR A 405 3.14 -2.23 -2.07
N ASN A 406 3.16 -0.97 -2.52
CA ASN A 406 2.09 0.02 -2.31
C ASN A 406 1.67 0.61 -3.67
N PRO A 407 0.88 -0.11 -4.46
CA PRO A 407 0.44 0.39 -5.75
C PRO A 407 -0.37 1.69 -5.61
N ASN A 408 -0.33 2.50 -6.66
CA ASN A 408 -1.20 3.66 -6.78
C ASN A 408 -1.91 3.65 -8.12
N ILE A 409 -3.20 3.96 -8.10
CA ILE A 409 -3.94 4.28 -9.32
C ILE A 409 -3.79 5.77 -9.61
N THR A 410 -3.73 6.11 -10.90
CA THR A 410 -3.92 7.48 -11.38
C THR A 410 -5.31 7.58 -11.99
N VAL A 411 -6.15 8.46 -11.45
CA VAL A 411 -7.48 8.75 -11.98
C VAL A 411 -7.44 10.09 -12.71
N ILE A 412 -7.91 10.10 -13.96
CA ILE A 412 -7.87 11.25 -14.86
C ILE A 412 -9.29 11.61 -15.26
N VAL A 413 -9.66 12.89 -15.07
CA VAL A 413 -10.83 13.49 -15.72
C VAL A 413 -10.40 14.31 -16.92
N SER A 414 -11.14 14.18 -18.03
CA SER A 414 -10.93 14.99 -19.23
C SER A 414 -12.26 15.40 -19.85
N GLY A 415 -12.32 16.66 -20.31
CA GLY A 415 -13.52 17.27 -20.84
C GLY A 415 -13.22 18.61 -21.50
N GLU A 416 -14.29 19.38 -21.75
CA GLU A 416 -14.22 20.75 -22.25
C GLU A 416 -15.07 21.65 -21.35
N ASP A 417 -14.69 22.91 -21.20
CA ASP A 417 -15.53 23.93 -20.54
C ASP A 417 -16.70 24.39 -21.45
N ASP A 418 -17.47 25.39 -21.01
CA ASP A 418 -18.58 25.94 -21.80
C ASP A 418 -18.12 26.63 -23.10
N ALA A 419 -16.87 27.08 -23.16
CA ALA A 419 -16.26 27.70 -24.35
C ALA A 419 -15.61 26.69 -25.31
N GLY A 420 -15.59 25.41 -24.95
CA GLY A 420 -14.93 24.37 -25.74
C GLY A 420 -13.41 24.31 -25.54
N ASN A 421 -12.87 24.93 -24.50
CA ASN A 421 -11.46 24.73 -24.14
C ASN A 421 -11.29 23.36 -23.49
N PRO A 422 -10.35 22.52 -23.95
CA PRO A 422 -10.13 21.22 -23.35
C PRO A 422 -9.37 21.35 -22.02
N PHE A 423 -9.72 20.50 -21.05
CA PHE A 423 -8.94 20.30 -19.84
C PHE A 423 -8.65 18.81 -19.59
N SER A 424 -7.61 18.57 -18.81
CA SER A 424 -7.34 17.26 -18.22
C SER A 424 -6.64 17.43 -16.89
N THR A 425 -7.21 16.85 -15.85
CA THR A 425 -6.69 16.88 -14.48
C THR A 425 -6.66 15.46 -13.93
N GLN A 426 -5.70 15.17 -13.06
CA GLN A 426 -5.53 13.86 -12.46
C GLN A 426 -5.34 13.94 -10.94
N THR A 427 -5.61 12.84 -10.27
CA THR A 427 -5.24 12.57 -8.89
C THR A 427 -4.72 11.14 -8.76
N THR A 428 -4.06 10.83 -7.65
CA THR A 428 -3.48 9.52 -7.38
C THR A 428 -3.97 9.01 -6.04
N GLU A 429 -4.33 7.72 -5.99
CA GLU A 429 -4.74 7.05 -4.76
C GLU A 429 -3.87 5.82 -4.54
N VAL A 430 -3.26 5.72 -3.35
CA VAL A 430 -2.44 4.57 -2.93
C VAL A 430 -3.33 3.55 -2.24
N TYR A 431 -3.11 2.27 -2.52
CA TYR A 431 -3.78 1.17 -1.85
C TYR A 431 -2.79 0.03 -1.57
N PHE A 432 -3.21 -0.93 -0.77
CA PHE A 432 -2.45 -2.12 -0.42
C PHE A 432 -3.07 -3.34 -1.10
N ILE A 433 -2.25 -4.35 -1.37
CA ILE A 433 -2.74 -5.66 -1.77
C ILE A 433 -2.54 -6.57 -0.57
N GLU A 434 -3.61 -7.24 -0.15
CA GLU A 434 -3.53 -8.23 0.91
C GLU A 434 -2.67 -9.40 0.45
N GLU A 435 -1.47 -9.52 1.01
CA GLU A 435 -0.64 -10.71 0.84
C GLU A 435 -1.25 -11.83 1.68
N THR A 436 -2.06 -12.68 1.04
CA THR A 436 -2.57 -13.94 1.63
C THR A 436 -1.49 -15.02 1.68
N THR A 437 -0.34 -14.68 2.24
CA THR A 437 0.74 -15.65 2.46
C THR A 437 0.72 -16.08 3.92
N TYR A 438 -0.22 -16.98 4.19
CA TYR A 438 -0.39 -17.71 5.45
C TYR A 438 -0.81 -16.86 6.65
N ALA A 439 -1.67 -17.41 7.50
CA ALA A 439 -1.80 -16.85 8.83
C ALA A 439 -0.47 -17.05 9.55
N ASP A 440 0.08 -15.99 10.15
CA ASP A 440 1.15 -16.11 11.15
C ASP A 440 0.57 -16.88 12.35
N ALA A 441 0.58 -18.20 12.22
CA ALA A 441 0.00 -19.16 13.13
C ALA A 441 1.00 -20.30 13.30
N TYR A 442 1.62 -20.36 14.47
CA TYR A 442 2.50 -21.46 14.84
C TYR A 442 1.64 -22.56 15.44
N VAL A 443 1.33 -23.58 14.65
CA VAL A 443 0.52 -24.74 15.06
C VAL A 443 1.45 -25.85 15.50
N PHE A 444 1.08 -26.55 16.56
CA PHE A 444 1.71 -27.80 16.94
C PHE A 444 0.65 -28.80 17.36
N LEU A 445 0.96 -30.07 17.09
CA LEU A 445 0.10 -31.20 17.38
C LEU A 445 0.73 -32.00 18.52
N ALA A 446 -0.08 -32.50 19.44
CA ALA A 446 0.37 -33.45 20.44
C ALA A 446 -0.67 -34.55 20.65
N ASP A 447 -0.24 -35.79 20.65
CA ASP A 447 -0.94 -36.91 21.28
C ASP A 447 -0.64 -36.91 22.80
N THR A 448 -1.12 -37.93 23.51
CA THR A 448 -1.07 -37.92 24.99
C THR A 448 0.31 -38.28 25.55
N ASN A 449 1.18 -38.85 24.72
CA ASN A 449 2.53 -39.30 25.03
C ASN A 449 3.64 -38.52 24.28
N TYR A 450 3.29 -37.65 23.34
CA TYR A 450 4.16 -36.84 22.47
C TYR A 450 5.03 -37.66 21.50
N ASP A 451 4.54 -38.82 21.02
CA ASP A 451 5.28 -39.72 20.12
C ASP A 451 4.99 -39.51 18.61
N GLY A 452 4.02 -38.64 18.27
CA GLY A 452 3.71 -38.26 16.90
C GLY A 452 2.79 -39.26 16.16
N VAL A 453 2.30 -40.30 16.83
CA VAL A 453 1.40 -41.31 16.28
C VAL A 453 0.18 -41.49 17.16
N ILE A 454 -0.98 -41.10 16.64
CA ILE A 454 -2.25 -41.27 17.34
C ILE A 454 -2.64 -42.76 17.36
N THR A 455 -2.53 -43.39 18.53
CA THR A 455 -2.97 -44.77 18.77
C THR A 455 -4.47 -44.90 19.04
N GLU A 456 -5.01 -46.13 19.10
CA GLU A 456 -6.43 -46.39 19.42
C GLU A 456 -6.85 -45.75 20.77
N GLY A 457 -5.93 -45.67 21.74
CA GLY A 457 -6.20 -45.04 23.05
C GLY A 457 -6.19 -43.51 23.03
N GLU A 458 -5.62 -42.91 21.99
CA GLU A 458 -5.35 -41.48 21.88
C GLU A 458 -6.24 -40.77 20.87
N ALA A 459 -6.84 -41.53 19.97
CA ALA A 459 -7.70 -41.00 18.91
C ALA A 459 -8.89 -40.17 19.43
N GLU A 460 -9.30 -40.33 20.68
CA GLU A 460 -10.35 -39.50 21.30
C GLU A 460 -9.83 -38.13 21.80
N ASN A 461 -8.51 -37.89 21.87
CA ASN A 461 -7.90 -36.75 22.54
C ASN A 461 -6.69 -36.13 21.81
N LEU A 462 -6.70 -36.02 20.47
CA LEU A 462 -5.64 -35.28 19.76
C LEU A 462 -5.61 -33.82 20.21
N LEU A 463 -4.48 -33.34 20.72
CA LEU A 463 -4.28 -31.94 21.07
C LEU A 463 -3.84 -31.16 19.82
N VAL A 464 -4.60 -30.12 19.48
CA VAL A 464 -4.24 -29.13 18.46
C VAL A 464 -4.11 -27.80 19.16
N ALA A 465 -2.89 -27.28 19.22
CA ALA A 465 -2.57 -26.04 19.93
C ALA A 465 -1.62 -25.17 19.12
N GLY A 466 -1.44 -23.93 19.55
CA GLY A 466 -0.58 -23.00 18.83
C GLY A 466 -0.69 -21.56 19.30
N TRP A 467 0.08 -20.70 18.62
CA TRP A 467 0.07 -19.26 18.82
C TRP A 467 -0.38 -18.56 17.54
N ILE A 468 -1.27 -17.59 17.68
CA ILE A 468 -1.73 -16.69 16.62
C ILE A 468 -1.52 -15.24 17.05
N GLU A 469 -1.48 -14.29 16.12
CA GLU A 469 -1.33 -12.88 16.47
C GLU A 469 -2.49 -12.35 17.34
N THR A 470 -2.24 -11.31 18.14
CA THR A 470 -3.18 -10.78 19.14
C THR A 470 -4.49 -10.21 18.58
N ALA A 471 -4.53 -9.85 17.30
CA ALA A 471 -5.72 -9.34 16.62
C ALA A 471 -6.54 -10.44 15.90
N HIS A 472 -6.10 -11.70 15.97
CA HIS A 472 -6.66 -12.81 15.22
C HIS A 472 -7.44 -13.80 16.09
N THR A 473 -8.27 -14.63 15.45
CA THR A 473 -9.06 -15.69 16.11
C THR A 473 -9.04 -16.99 15.31
N VAL A 474 -9.06 -18.15 15.97
CA VAL A 474 -9.23 -19.43 15.25
C VAL A 474 -10.66 -19.54 14.73
N SER A 475 -10.81 -19.53 13.40
CA SER A 475 -12.08 -19.68 12.68
C SER A 475 -12.54 -21.14 12.61
N SER A 476 -11.64 -22.04 12.22
CA SER A 476 -11.89 -23.48 12.21
C SER A 476 -10.60 -24.30 12.23
N ILE A 477 -10.69 -25.54 12.70
CA ILE A 477 -9.63 -26.54 12.55
C ILE A 477 -10.16 -27.61 11.60
N VAL A 478 -9.42 -27.87 10.53
CA VAL A 478 -9.75 -28.87 9.51
C VAL A 478 -8.71 -29.98 9.56
N ILE A 479 -9.16 -31.21 9.82
CA ILE A 479 -8.32 -32.41 9.82
C ILE A 479 -8.77 -33.29 8.66
N THR A 480 -7.84 -33.64 7.76
CA THR A 480 -8.11 -34.45 6.58
C THR A 480 -7.29 -35.73 6.63
N ASP A 481 -7.93 -36.88 6.46
CA ASP A 481 -7.23 -38.17 6.39
C ASP A 481 -6.68 -38.47 4.98
N SER A 482 -5.92 -39.56 4.89
CA SER A 482 -5.30 -40.02 3.63
C SER A 482 -6.32 -40.45 2.56
N GLU A 483 -7.57 -40.72 2.92
CA GLU A 483 -8.67 -41.03 2.01
C GLU A 483 -9.44 -39.78 1.55
N GLY A 484 -9.12 -38.61 2.12
CA GLY A 484 -9.75 -37.32 1.85
C GLY A 484 -11.02 -37.06 2.66
N GLU A 485 -11.31 -37.84 3.70
CA GLU A 485 -12.37 -37.57 4.65
C GLU A 485 -11.94 -36.45 5.61
N THR A 486 -12.83 -35.48 5.83
CA THR A 486 -12.53 -34.26 6.59
C THR A 486 -13.36 -34.17 7.86
N LEU A 487 -12.69 -33.90 8.99
CA LEU A 487 -13.29 -33.45 10.23
C LEU A 487 -13.09 -31.93 10.36
N THR A 488 -14.16 -31.19 10.61
CA THR A 488 -14.09 -29.73 10.85
C THR A 488 -14.62 -29.42 12.24
N VAL A 489 -13.80 -28.77 13.06
CA VAL A 489 -14.17 -28.33 14.41
C VAL A 489 -14.37 -26.82 14.41
N SER A 490 -15.54 -26.39 14.86
CA SER A 490 -15.99 -24.99 14.89
C SER A 490 -16.08 -24.47 16.32
N THR A 491 -15.00 -24.54 17.10
CA THR A 491 -14.95 -23.94 18.44
C THR A 491 -13.52 -23.56 18.81
N GLY A 492 -13.35 -22.45 19.54
CA GLY A 492 -12.07 -21.99 20.07
C GLY A 492 -12.00 -21.98 21.59
N VAL A 493 -10.78 -21.91 22.13
CA VAL A 493 -10.42 -21.25 23.38
C VAL A 493 -9.02 -20.67 23.19
N THR A 494 -8.87 -19.39 23.50
CA THR A 494 -7.58 -18.74 23.70
C THR A 494 -7.32 -18.59 25.19
N SER A 495 -6.12 -18.93 25.66
CA SER A 495 -5.73 -18.72 27.04
C SER A 495 -4.42 -17.95 27.10
N ASP A 496 -4.54 -16.76 27.67
CA ASP A 496 -3.50 -15.82 28.05
C ASP A 496 -2.92 -14.96 26.91
N ASP A 497 -3.14 -13.66 27.10
CA ASP A 497 -2.63 -12.53 26.33
C ASP A 497 -1.35 -12.06 27.04
N ASP A 498 -0.20 -12.32 26.44
CA ASP A 498 1.10 -11.79 26.89
C ASP A 498 1.45 -10.44 26.23
N GLY A 499 0.52 -9.90 25.44
CA GLY A 499 0.66 -8.64 24.70
C GLY A 499 1.33 -8.78 23.33
N SER A 500 1.69 -9.98 22.87
CA SER A 500 2.27 -10.19 21.53
C SER A 500 1.66 -11.36 20.76
N TRP A 501 1.29 -12.46 21.43
CA TRP A 501 0.63 -13.60 20.79
C TRP A 501 -0.56 -14.10 21.63
N VAL A 502 -1.49 -14.76 20.97
CA VAL A 502 -2.66 -15.40 21.54
C VAL A 502 -2.52 -16.90 21.40
N TYR A 503 -2.42 -17.61 22.53
CA TYR A 503 -2.33 -19.07 22.56
C TYR A 503 -3.71 -19.71 22.44
N PHE A 504 -3.86 -20.75 21.62
CA PHE A 504 -5.07 -21.57 21.52
C PHE A 504 -4.78 -23.04 21.77
N GLU A 505 -5.79 -23.78 22.25
CA GLU A 505 -5.69 -25.22 22.51
C GLU A 505 -7.06 -25.92 22.37
N ASN A 506 -7.10 -27.03 21.64
CA ASN A 506 -8.29 -27.85 21.45
C ASN A 506 -7.95 -29.34 21.52
N SER A 507 -8.75 -30.12 22.26
CA SER A 507 -8.70 -31.59 22.21
C SER A 507 -9.78 -32.10 21.26
N ILE A 508 -9.39 -32.87 20.24
CA ILE A 508 -10.21 -33.26 19.10
C ILE A 508 -10.26 -34.79 19.00
N ASP A 509 -11.47 -35.33 18.86
CA ASP A 509 -11.70 -36.75 18.60
C ASP A 509 -11.57 -37.04 17.10
N VAL A 510 -10.51 -37.75 16.73
CA VAL A 510 -10.18 -38.19 15.37
C VAL A 510 -10.43 -39.69 15.17
N SER A 511 -11.07 -40.39 16.11
CA SER A 511 -11.35 -41.83 16.03
C SER A 511 -12.16 -42.24 14.80
N GLY A 512 -12.94 -41.30 14.24
CA GLY A 512 -13.74 -41.50 13.04
C GLY A 512 -12.98 -41.40 11.72
N LEU A 513 -11.73 -40.91 11.72
CA LEU A 513 -10.89 -40.77 10.53
C LEU A 513 -10.08 -42.04 10.26
N SER A 514 -9.66 -42.26 9.02
CA SER A 514 -8.88 -43.45 8.62
C SER A 514 -7.45 -43.41 9.19
N ASN A 515 -6.77 -44.56 9.21
CA ASN A 515 -5.34 -44.62 9.53
C ASN A 515 -4.49 -44.00 8.41
N GLY A 516 -3.25 -43.66 8.73
CA GLY A 516 -2.31 -42.93 7.88
C GLY A 516 -2.13 -41.48 8.32
N ALA A 517 -1.53 -40.66 7.46
CA ALA A 517 -1.29 -39.25 7.74
C ALA A 517 -2.61 -38.48 7.87
N LEU A 518 -2.74 -37.71 8.96
CA LEU A 518 -3.76 -36.69 9.15
C LEU A 518 -3.12 -35.33 8.88
N SER A 519 -3.66 -34.58 7.93
CA SER A 519 -3.29 -33.19 7.68
C SER A 519 -4.19 -32.26 8.48
N VAL A 520 -3.60 -31.46 9.35
CA VAL A 520 -4.26 -30.49 10.21
C VAL A 520 -3.97 -29.09 9.71
N VAL A 521 -5.03 -28.34 9.39
CA VAL A 521 -4.96 -26.94 8.99
C VAL A 521 -5.80 -26.12 9.95
N VAL A 522 -5.18 -25.09 10.54
CA VAL A 522 -5.85 -24.13 11.41
C VAL A 522 -6.16 -22.89 10.58
N ASN A 523 -7.45 -22.62 10.41
CA ASN A 523 -7.92 -21.43 9.72
C ASN A 523 -8.07 -20.30 10.73
N VAL A 524 -7.33 -19.21 10.52
CA VAL A 524 -7.28 -18.06 11.41
C VAL A 524 -7.99 -16.89 10.73
N ALA A 525 -8.93 -16.27 11.45
CA ALA A 525 -9.63 -15.07 11.02
C ALA A 525 -9.00 -13.82 11.62
N ASP A 526 -8.77 -12.81 10.79
CA ASP A 526 -8.39 -11.49 11.28
C ASP A 526 -9.57 -10.70 11.87
N SER A 527 -9.29 -9.47 12.33
CA SER A 527 -10.33 -8.59 12.89
C SER A 527 -11.40 -8.16 11.88
N SER A 528 -11.09 -8.26 10.58
CA SER A 528 -11.99 -8.00 9.45
C SER A 528 -12.83 -9.22 9.05
N GLY A 529 -12.52 -10.40 9.61
CA GLY A 529 -13.20 -11.67 9.36
C GLY A 529 -12.67 -12.45 8.15
N ILE A 530 -11.53 -12.04 7.57
CA ILE A 530 -10.84 -12.74 6.50
C ILE A 530 -10.11 -13.94 7.08
N VAL A 531 -10.22 -15.09 6.43
CA VAL A 531 -9.70 -16.36 6.93
C VAL A 531 -8.50 -16.83 6.10
N ALA A 532 -7.35 -16.98 6.74
CA ALA A 532 -6.15 -17.57 6.15
C ALA A 532 -5.83 -18.93 6.82
N PRO A 533 -5.40 -19.94 6.05
CA PRO A 533 -4.93 -21.20 6.61
C PRO A 533 -3.51 -21.04 7.17
N SER A 534 -3.22 -21.76 8.26
CA SER A 534 -1.85 -22.08 8.67
C SER A 534 -1.16 -22.95 7.62
N GLU A 535 0.15 -23.14 7.77
CA GLU A 535 0.79 -24.30 7.17
C GLU A 535 0.12 -25.60 7.67
N ALA A 536 0.15 -26.63 6.83
CA ALA A 536 -0.46 -27.90 7.15
C ALA A 536 0.48 -28.71 8.04
N GLU A 537 0.09 -28.91 9.30
CA GLU A 537 0.78 -29.83 10.20
C GLU A 537 0.31 -31.25 9.91
N VAL A 538 1.22 -32.22 10.02
CA VAL A 538 0.92 -33.63 9.75
C VAL A 538 1.21 -34.44 10.99
N ILE A 539 0.25 -35.29 11.38
CA ILE A 539 0.44 -36.29 12.43
C ILE A 539 -0.02 -37.65 11.92
N ALA A 540 0.67 -38.72 12.28
CA ALA A 540 0.27 -40.05 11.90
C ALA A 540 -0.89 -40.53 12.79
N LYS A 541 -1.81 -41.30 12.23
CA LYS A 541 -2.81 -42.06 12.99
C LYS A 541 -2.70 -43.53 12.64
N ASP A 542 -2.51 -44.37 13.64
CA ASP A 542 -2.53 -45.82 13.48
C ASP A 542 -3.28 -46.49 14.63
N THR A 543 -4.53 -46.89 14.36
CA THR A 543 -5.39 -47.57 15.32
C THR A 543 -5.47 -49.09 15.08
N ASP A 544 -4.78 -49.63 14.07
CA ASP A 544 -4.83 -51.04 13.73
C ASP A 544 -3.78 -51.84 14.53
N GLU A 545 -3.99 -51.97 15.86
CA GLU A 545 -3.17 -52.78 16.78
C GLU A 545 -1.66 -52.44 16.86
N ASP A 546 -1.24 -51.69 17.89
CA ASP A 546 0.00 -51.85 18.69
C ASP A 546 1.26 -52.37 17.95
N THR A 547 1.59 -51.83 16.77
CA THR A 547 2.80 -52.17 15.99
C THR A 547 3.28 -50.98 15.15
N GLY A 548 4.21 -50.20 15.70
CA GLY A 548 4.84 -49.05 15.03
C GLY A 548 5.64 -49.45 13.79
N VAL A 549 5.19 -48.99 12.62
CA VAL A 549 5.94 -49.00 11.36
C VAL A 549 5.61 -47.72 10.59
N ILE A 550 6.61 -46.85 10.40
CA ILE A 550 6.56 -45.69 9.50
C ILE A 550 7.26 -46.08 8.20
N TYR A 551 6.68 -45.73 7.04
CA TYR A 551 7.35 -45.84 5.74
C TYR A 551 7.96 -44.49 5.37
N LEU A 552 9.29 -44.39 5.34
CA LEU A 552 9.98 -43.20 4.83
C LEU A 552 10.28 -43.36 3.33
N SER A 553 9.90 -42.35 2.53
CA SER A 553 10.30 -42.24 1.13
C SER A 553 11.72 -41.69 1.00
N ASP A 554 12.48 -42.20 0.01
CA ASP A 554 13.90 -41.98 -0.36
C ASP A 554 14.47 -40.54 -0.47
N THR A 555 13.90 -39.51 0.18
CA THR A 555 14.29 -38.10 -0.03
C THR A 555 14.47 -37.26 1.24
N VAL A 556 14.50 -37.86 2.43
CA VAL A 556 14.72 -37.15 3.71
C VAL A 556 16.22 -37.18 4.07
N SER A 557 16.76 -36.06 4.58
CA SER A 557 18.18 -35.96 5.00
C SER A 557 18.50 -36.99 6.09
N ILE A 558 19.75 -37.47 6.12
CA ILE A 558 20.18 -38.46 7.13
C ILE A 558 20.04 -37.86 8.55
N ASP A 559 20.29 -36.56 8.70
CA ASP A 559 20.09 -35.84 9.96
C ASP A 559 18.62 -35.80 10.42
N ALA A 560 17.66 -35.68 9.48
CA ALA A 560 16.23 -35.73 9.80
C ALA A 560 15.77 -37.16 10.12
N ARG A 561 16.29 -38.17 9.42
CA ARG A 561 16.06 -39.59 9.74
C ARG A 561 16.59 -39.95 11.14
N ILE A 562 17.73 -39.41 11.55
CA ILE A 562 18.30 -39.63 12.90
C ILE A 562 17.51 -38.91 13.99
N ALA A 563 16.94 -37.75 13.69
CA ALA A 563 16.11 -36.97 14.62
C ALA A 563 14.72 -37.57 14.84
N GLU A 564 14.19 -38.34 13.88
CA GLU A 564 12.87 -38.97 13.91
C GLU A 564 12.83 -40.29 14.72
N ILE A 565 13.99 -40.87 15.06
CA ILE A 565 14.11 -42.15 15.81
C ILE A 565 13.94 -41.94 17.33
N ASP A 566 12.85 -41.28 17.75
CA ASP A 566 12.44 -41.24 19.15
C ASP A 566 11.22 -42.17 19.38
N ASP A 567 11.48 -43.26 20.12
CA ASP A 567 10.53 -43.97 21.00
C ASP A 567 9.81 -45.27 20.58
N THR A 568 10.29 -46.09 19.63
CA THR A 568 9.62 -47.39 19.35
C THR A 568 10.37 -48.66 19.79
N GLN A 569 11.62 -48.60 20.27
CA GLN A 569 12.27 -49.81 20.81
C GLN A 569 13.43 -49.58 21.81
N THR A 570 13.25 -48.76 22.85
CA THR A 570 14.29 -48.64 23.87
C THR A 570 14.35 -49.87 24.80
N GLY A 571 15.51 -50.55 24.82
CA GLY A 571 15.79 -51.62 25.77
C GLY A 571 15.67 -51.10 27.22
N SER A 572 14.89 -51.76 28.08
CA SER A 572 14.61 -51.21 29.41
C SER A 572 15.72 -51.45 30.46
N VAL A 573 16.97 -51.72 30.05
CA VAL A 573 18.11 -52.02 30.94
C VAL A 573 19.41 -51.42 30.42
N ALA A 574 20.31 -50.99 31.32
CA ALA A 574 21.69 -50.66 30.95
C ALA A 574 22.40 -51.90 30.37
N ASP A 575 23.18 -51.71 29.31
CA ASP A 575 23.82 -52.75 28.50
C ASP A 575 22.77 -53.68 27.85
N SER A 576 21.94 -53.11 26.97
CA SER A 576 20.87 -53.79 26.25
C SER A 576 21.37 -54.56 25.04
N SER A 577 20.73 -55.69 24.78
CA SER A 577 20.86 -56.46 23.54
C SER A 577 19.57 -56.24 22.75
N ILE A 578 19.65 -55.45 21.70
CA ILE A 578 18.54 -55.07 20.81
C ILE A 578 18.68 -55.89 19.53
N GLU A 579 17.59 -56.51 19.11
CA GLU A 579 17.54 -57.38 17.93
C GLU A 579 16.36 -56.95 17.07
N GLY A 580 16.65 -56.49 15.86
CA GLY A 580 15.71 -56.22 14.80
C GLY A 580 15.11 -57.50 14.22
N THR A 581 14.29 -57.32 13.20
CA THR A 581 13.47 -58.33 12.54
C THR A 581 14.14 -58.83 11.25
N ALA A 582 13.42 -58.90 10.15
CA ALA A 582 13.97 -59.21 8.83
C ALA A 582 13.37 -58.24 7.79
N SER A 583 12.91 -57.09 8.28
CA SER A 583 12.33 -55.96 7.58
C SER A 583 13.07 -54.71 8.07
N ASP A 584 12.91 -53.59 7.39
CA ASP A 584 13.57 -52.33 7.75
C ASP A 584 13.20 -51.90 9.18
N ASP A 585 14.20 -51.79 10.06
CA ASP A 585 14.06 -51.49 11.48
C ASP A 585 14.83 -50.21 11.88
N ASP A 586 14.19 -49.34 12.66
CA ASP A 586 14.82 -48.19 13.31
C ASP A 586 15.13 -48.53 14.79
N LEU A 587 16.39 -48.78 15.11
CA LEU A 587 16.83 -49.28 16.41
C LEU A 587 17.74 -48.28 17.12
N ARG A 588 17.46 -48.01 18.39
CA ARG A 588 18.26 -47.09 19.22
C ARG A 588 18.64 -47.70 20.57
N GLY A 589 19.92 -47.59 20.92
CA GLY A 589 20.45 -47.94 22.24
C GLY A 589 19.95 -47.03 23.35
N VAL A 590 20.23 -47.40 24.59
CA VAL A 590 19.59 -46.75 25.74
C VAL A 590 20.34 -45.49 26.14
N SER A 591 19.64 -44.50 26.68
CA SER A 591 20.30 -43.28 27.14
C SER A 591 21.21 -43.51 28.35
N GLY A 592 22.36 -42.82 28.37
CA GLY A 592 23.41 -42.95 29.40
C GLY A 592 24.63 -43.70 28.87
N ASN A 593 25.71 -43.84 29.65
CA ASN A 593 26.97 -44.47 29.18
C ASN A 593 26.90 -46.02 29.17
N SER A 594 25.82 -46.60 28.64
CA SER A 594 25.66 -48.05 28.48
C SER A 594 26.57 -48.61 27.39
N GLN A 595 26.74 -49.92 27.34
CA GLN A 595 27.36 -50.60 26.19
C GLN A 595 26.31 -51.50 25.57
N ASP A 596 25.66 -51.01 24.54
CA ASP A 596 24.55 -51.66 23.88
C ASP A 596 25.05 -52.50 22.69
N THR A 597 24.36 -53.60 22.42
CA THR A 597 24.58 -54.42 21.23
C THR A 597 23.29 -54.41 20.42
N ILE A 598 23.36 -53.83 19.23
CA ILE A 598 22.23 -53.64 18.33
C ILE A 598 22.49 -54.44 17.06
N ASN A 599 21.54 -55.31 16.69
CA ASN A 599 21.61 -56.12 15.48
C ASN A 599 20.35 -55.92 14.65
N GLY A 600 20.46 -55.30 13.46
CA GLY A 600 19.35 -55.03 12.54
C GLY A 600 18.78 -56.30 11.89
N ASN A 601 19.64 -57.31 11.72
CA ASN A 601 19.37 -58.59 11.06
C ASN A 601 19.16 -58.50 9.55
N GLY A 602 18.05 -57.97 9.06
CA GLY A 602 17.98 -57.72 7.63
C GLY A 602 16.78 -56.86 7.25
N GLY A 603 16.86 -56.20 6.11
CA GLY A 603 16.11 -54.97 5.88
C GLY A 603 17.10 -53.81 5.79
N ASP A 604 16.65 -52.66 5.29
CA ASP A 604 17.47 -51.44 5.25
C ASP A 604 17.29 -50.69 6.57
N ASP A 605 18.16 -50.96 7.55
CA ASP A 605 17.97 -50.59 8.96
C ASP A 605 18.63 -49.25 9.32
N VAL A 606 18.13 -48.56 10.35
CA VAL A 606 18.83 -47.43 10.98
C VAL A 606 19.18 -47.77 12.42
N LEU A 607 20.48 -47.87 12.71
CA LEU A 607 21.01 -48.28 14.00
C LEU A 607 21.72 -47.11 14.68
N ILE A 608 21.27 -46.74 15.88
CA ILE A 608 21.84 -45.65 16.68
C ILE A 608 22.31 -46.20 18.04
N GLY A 609 23.62 -46.18 18.31
CA GLY A 609 24.20 -46.66 19.57
C GLY A 609 23.80 -45.79 20.76
N GLY A 610 24.02 -44.48 20.65
CA GLY A 610 23.67 -43.54 21.69
C GLY A 610 24.91 -42.98 22.38
N ASN A 611 25.01 -43.13 23.70
CA ASN A 611 26.23 -42.81 24.43
C ASN A 611 26.81 -44.10 25.02
N GLY A 612 28.13 -44.15 25.16
CA GLY A 612 28.87 -45.31 25.63
C GLY A 612 29.41 -46.15 24.48
N ALA A 613 30.00 -47.32 24.78
CA ALA A 613 30.78 -48.07 23.78
C ALA A 613 29.93 -49.20 23.21
N ASP A 614 29.31 -48.93 22.07
CA ASP A 614 28.25 -49.75 21.50
C ASP A 614 28.76 -50.68 20.40
N THR A 615 27.99 -51.70 20.08
CA THR A 615 28.23 -52.63 18.98
C THR A 615 27.01 -52.67 18.08
N LEU A 616 27.14 -52.14 16.87
CA LEU A 616 26.07 -52.08 15.87
C LEU A 616 26.38 -53.04 14.73
N ILE A 617 25.40 -53.84 14.34
CA ILE A 617 25.48 -54.86 13.29
C ILE A 617 24.28 -54.67 12.36
N GLY A 618 24.48 -54.15 11.15
CA GLY A 618 23.43 -53.98 10.14
C GLY A 618 22.93 -55.33 9.59
N ALA A 619 23.88 -56.12 9.09
CA ALA A 619 23.70 -57.46 8.52
C ALA A 619 23.25 -57.49 7.04
N GLU A 620 22.01 -57.85 6.67
CA GLU A 620 21.60 -57.90 5.25
C GLU A 620 20.73 -56.69 4.87
N GLY A 621 21.22 -55.75 4.08
CA GLY A 621 20.46 -54.56 3.68
C GLY A 621 21.36 -53.35 3.49
N ASN A 622 20.78 -52.20 3.14
CA ASN A 622 21.51 -50.93 3.06
C ASN A 622 21.31 -50.16 4.37
N ASP A 623 22.21 -50.36 5.32
CA ASP A 623 22.00 -49.94 6.69
C ASP A 623 22.63 -48.56 6.96
N ILE A 624 22.05 -47.79 7.89
CA ILE A 624 22.64 -46.56 8.42
C ILE A 624 23.09 -46.83 9.85
N LEU A 625 24.41 -46.72 10.11
CA LEU A 625 24.99 -46.99 11.42
C LEU A 625 25.56 -45.72 12.02
N VAL A 626 25.10 -45.39 13.23
CA VAL A 626 25.45 -44.20 13.99
C VAL A 626 25.92 -44.63 15.38
N GLY A 627 27.23 -44.58 15.65
CA GLY A 627 27.77 -44.97 16.96
C GLY A 627 27.30 -44.04 18.08
N GLY A 628 27.66 -42.76 17.99
CA GLY A 628 27.38 -41.75 19.01
C GLY A 628 26.22 -40.79 18.69
N THR A 629 25.98 -39.82 19.58
CA THR A 629 25.04 -38.69 19.34
C THR A 629 25.74 -37.37 19.04
N LEU A 630 25.08 -36.49 18.27
CA LEU A 630 25.55 -35.13 18.01
C LEU A 630 25.69 -34.33 19.33
N GLY A 631 26.91 -33.92 19.66
CA GLY A 631 27.18 -32.96 20.74
C GLY A 631 27.36 -33.53 22.15
N ALA A 632 27.46 -34.85 22.33
CA ALA A 632 27.82 -35.47 23.60
C ALA A 632 29.34 -35.43 23.84
N ASP A 633 29.77 -35.22 25.10
CA ASP A 633 31.16 -35.41 25.57
C ASP A 633 31.54 -36.91 25.61
N ASP A 634 31.16 -37.68 24.58
CA ASP A 634 31.38 -39.11 24.55
C ASP A 634 32.75 -39.45 23.96
N ASP A 635 33.57 -40.07 24.80
CA ASP A 635 34.92 -40.53 24.48
C ASP A 635 34.97 -42.05 24.27
N SER A 636 33.81 -42.71 24.24
CA SER A 636 33.66 -44.12 23.95
C SER A 636 34.13 -44.45 22.53
N ILE A 637 34.24 -45.75 22.26
CA ILE A 637 34.63 -46.27 20.94
C ILE A 637 33.55 -47.26 20.56
N ASP A 638 32.84 -46.96 19.49
CA ASP A 638 31.80 -47.83 18.96
C ASP A 638 32.38 -48.83 17.96
N THR A 639 31.72 -49.98 17.85
CA THR A 639 32.05 -51.02 16.86
C THR A 639 30.91 -51.13 15.87
N LEU A 640 31.15 -50.71 14.63
CA LEU A 640 30.15 -50.65 13.56
C LEU A 640 30.46 -51.72 12.51
N THR A 641 29.47 -52.56 12.19
CA THR A 641 29.57 -53.62 11.17
C THR A 641 28.40 -53.49 10.24
N GLY A 642 28.64 -53.10 8.98
CA GLY A 642 27.56 -52.89 8.00
C GLY A 642 26.99 -54.22 7.54
N GLY A 643 27.87 -55.12 7.07
CA GLY A 643 27.48 -56.43 6.56
C GLY A 643 27.38 -56.43 5.04
N ALA A 644 26.19 -56.72 4.52
CA ALA A 644 25.95 -56.94 3.10
C ALA A 644 24.91 -55.96 2.56
N GLY A 645 25.38 -54.92 1.87
CA GLY A 645 24.59 -53.98 1.10
C GLY A 645 25.40 -52.73 0.82
N GLU A 646 24.74 -51.60 0.57
CA GLU A 646 25.39 -50.28 0.50
C GLU A 646 25.20 -49.54 1.83
N ASP A 647 26.08 -49.81 2.79
CA ASP A 647 25.92 -49.30 4.15
C ASP A 647 26.47 -47.88 4.31
N THR A 648 25.88 -47.08 5.20
CA THR A 648 26.28 -45.71 5.51
C THR A 648 26.72 -45.61 6.96
N PHE A 649 28.00 -45.30 7.18
CA PHE A 649 28.53 -45.06 8.52
C PHE A 649 28.57 -43.55 8.79
N VAL A 650 27.80 -43.10 9.78
CA VAL A 650 27.71 -41.69 10.16
C VAL A 650 28.71 -41.39 11.26
N LEU A 651 29.65 -40.48 10.99
CA LEU A 651 30.76 -40.19 11.88
C LEU A 651 30.66 -38.79 12.50
N TYR A 652 30.71 -38.75 13.82
CA TYR A 652 30.70 -37.52 14.61
C TYR A 652 32.09 -37.19 15.18
N GLN A 653 32.23 -35.96 15.67
CA GLN A 653 33.47 -35.50 16.29
C GLN A 653 33.60 -36.03 17.72
N SER A 654 34.29 -37.16 17.89
CA SER A 654 34.60 -37.76 19.19
C SER A 654 36.11 -37.67 19.52
N HIS A 655 36.49 -37.84 20.80
CA HIS A 655 37.90 -37.85 21.20
C HIS A 655 38.61 -39.20 20.92
N SER A 656 37.84 -40.25 20.61
CA SER A 656 38.32 -41.60 20.32
C SER A 656 37.71 -42.10 19.01
N LEU A 657 38.47 -42.81 18.17
CA LEU A 657 37.98 -43.26 16.86
C LEU A 657 37.13 -44.52 16.98
N ASP A 658 35.94 -44.49 16.38
CA ASP A 658 35.10 -45.67 16.19
C ASP A 658 35.77 -46.70 15.30
N VAL A 659 35.33 -47.95 15.43
CA VAL A 659 35.86 -49.09 14.68
C VAL A 659 34.82 -49.56 13.68
N ILE A 660 35.05 -49.30 12.40
CA ILE A 660 34.26 -49.88 11.30
C ILE A 660 34.91 -51.19 10.90
N THR A 661 34.21 -52.31 11.05
CA THR A 661 34.85 -53.64 11.00
C THR A 661 35.04 -54.18 9.58
N ASP A 662 34.15 -53.84 8.65
CA ASP A 662 34.02 -54.48 7.33
C ASP A 662 33.82 -53.53 6.14
N PHE A 663 34.08 -52.22 6.32
CA PHE A 663 33.92 -51.20 5.27
C PHE A 663 34.44 -51.64 3.87
N ASN A 664 33.58 -51.59 2.88
CA ASN A 664 33.85 -51.93 1.49
C ASN A 664 33.65 -50.70 0.59
N ALA A 665 34.75 -50.07 0.17
CA ALA A 665 34.75 -48.83 -0.61
C ALA A 665 33.98 -48.88 -1.94
N LYS A 666 33.68 -50.08 -2.45
CA LYS A 666 32.86 -50.25 -3.65
C LYS A 666 31.38 -49.94 -3.39
N ASP A 667 30.88 -50.34 -2.23
CA ASP A 667 29.45 -50.39 -1.92
C ASP A 667 29.12 -49.32 -0.87
N ASP A 668 29.90 -49.24 0.21
CA ASP A 668 29.61 -48.45 1.42
C ASP A 668 29.97 -46.95 1.29
N ARG A 669 29.42 -46.17 2.22
CA ARG A 669 29.52 -44.72 2.32
C ARG A 669 29.98 -44.29 3.71
N LEU A 670 30.71 -43.19 3.78
CA LEU A 670 31.01 -42.49 5.03
C LEU A 670 30.30 -41.14 5.03
N ASP A 671 29.40 -40.90 5.99
CA ASP A 671 28.88 -39.56 6.21
C ASP A 671 29.83 -38.78 7.10
N LEU A 672 30.43 -37.74 6.52
CA LEU A 672 31.41 -36.87 7.16
C LEU A 672 30.84 -35.46 7.39
N THR A 673 29.53 -35.26 7.21
CA THR A 673 28.85 -33.96 7.28
C THR A 673 29.19 -33.21 8.56
N ALA A 674 29.05 -33.86 9.71
CA ALA A 674 29.36 -33.27 11.01
C ALA A 674 30.84 -32.93 11.21
N LEU A 675 31.75 -33.74 10.67
CA LEU A 675 33.20 -33.53 10.80
C LEU A 675 33.70 -32.39 9.91
N LEU A 676 33.09 -32.23 8.74
CA LEU A 676 33.46 -31.22 7.75
C LEU A 676 32.77 -29.87 8.02
N SER A 677 31.56 -29.87 8.57
CA SER A 677 30.79 -28.64 8.80
C SER A 677 31.44 -27.69 9.80
N GLY A 678 32.21 -28.21 10.76
CA GLY A 678 32.97 -27.46 11.76
C GLY A 678 34.28 -26.82 11.28
N LEU A 679 34.69 -27.05 10.03
CA LEU A 679 35.93 -26.47 9.48
C LEU A 679 35.72 -25.01 9.05
N SER A 680 36.73 -24.16 9.33
CA SER A 680 36.64 -22.72 9.07
C SER A 680 36.55 -22.32 7.59
N ASP A 681 36.91 -23.23 6.70
CA ASP A 681 36.88 -23.10 5.25
C ASP A 681 35.71 -23.86 4.61
N ASN A 682 34.74 -24.34 5.41
CA ASN A 682 33.49 -24.92 4.91
C ASN A 682 32.78 -23.92 3.96
N PRO A 683 32.47 -24.31 2.71
CA PRO A 683 31.92 -23.40 1.71
C PRO A 683 30.44 -23.03 1.93
N GLY A 684 29.74 -23.66 2.89
CA GLY A 684 28.33 -23.40 3.21
C GLY A 684 27.35 -24.21 2.35
N SER A 685 26.05 -24.16 2.69
CA SER A 685 24.98 -24.94 2.03
C SER A 685 24.74 -24.57 0.57
N ASP A 686 25.02 -23.32 0.20
CA ASP A 686 24.71 -22.76 -1.13
C ASP A 686 25.91 -22.83 -2.10
N ALA A 687 26.97 -23.55 -1.72
CA ALA A 687 28.18 -23.69 -2.50
C ALA A 687 27.95 -24.50 -3.78
N ASP A 688 28.61 -24.11 -4.87
CA ASP A 688 28.59 -24.92 -6.10
C ASP A 688 29.46 -26.19 -5.97
N THR A 689 29.21 -27.15 -6.87
CA THR A 689 29.90 -28.44 -6.86
C THR A 689 31.42 -28.32 -6.99
N ASP A 690 31.92 -27.29 -7.68
CA ASP A 690 33.37 -27.08 -7.86
C ASP A 690 34.02 -26.63 -6.54
N ALA A 691 33.38 -25.72 -5.81
CA ALA A 691 33.83 -25.26 -4.48
C ALA A 691 33.80 -26.40 -3.46
N ILE A 692 32.75 -27.24 -3.47
CA ILE A 692 32.66 -28.41 -2.59
C ILE A 692 33.74 -29.44 -2.94
N ALA A 693 33.98 -29.69 -4.24
CA ALA A 693 35.04 -30.60 -4.67
C ALA A 693 36.43 -30.11 -4.25
N GLU A 694 36.72 -28.80 -4.35
CA GLU A 694 37.98 -28.21 -3.88
C GLU A 694 38.12 -28.35 -2.35
N PHE A 695 37.05 -28.09 -1.62
CA PHE A 695 37.00 -28.23 -0.15
C PHE A 695 37.23 -29.68 0.30
N LEU A 696 36.53 -30.65 -0.31
CA LEU A 696 36.70 -32.08 -0.01
C LEU A 696 38.11 -32.56 -0.38
N SER A 697 38.66 -32.16 -1.53
CA SER A 697 40.02 -32.53 -1.94
C SER A 697 41.10 -31.93 -1.02
N ALA A 698 40.82 -30.77 -0.40
CA ALA A 698 41.74 -30.15 0.55
C ALA A 698 41.70 -30.82 1.93
N ASN A 699 40.51 -31.27 2.35
CA ASN A 699 40.26 -31.67 3.73
C ASN A 699 40.12 -33.18 3.94
N VAL A 700 39.66 -33.95 2.95
CA VAL A 700 39.51 -35.41 3.02
C VAL A 700 40.67 -36.10 2.33
N LYS A 701 41.32 -37.05 3.01
CA LYS A 701 42.40 -37.87 2.43
C LYS A 701 42.21 -39.32 2.80
N VAL A 702 42.53 -40.23 1.88
CA VAL A 702 42.51 -41.66 2.15
C VAL A 702 43.93 -42.20 2.03
N GLN A 703 44.55 -42.66 3.11
CA GLN A 703 45.92 -43.15 3.06
C GLN A 703 46.06 -44.42 3.90
N ASP A 704 46.75 -45.43 3.36
CA ASP A 704 47.06 -46.67 4.09
C ASP A 704 45.84 -47.34 4.76
N GLN A 705 44.69 -47.38 4.06
CA GLN A 705 43.41 -47.92 4.58
C GLN A 705 42.86 -47.12 5.78
N SER A 706 43.16 -45.82 5.84
CA SER A 706 42.59 -44.86 6.77
C SER A 706 41.99 -43.70 5.99
N VAL A 707 40.90 -43.13 6.52
CA VAL A 707 40.27 -41.91 6.02
C VAL A 707 40.56 -40.81 7.03
N GLU A 708 41.06 -39.69 6.57
CA GLU A 708 41.45 -38.54 7.38
C GLU A 708 40.67 -37.29 6.96
N VAL A 709 40.19 -36.52 7.95
CA VAL A 709 39.66 -35.16 7.78
C VAL A 709 40.63 -34.18 8.45
N ASN A 710 41.11 -33.19 7.71
CA ASN A 710 42.11 -32.21 8.14
C ASN A 710 43.37 -32.85 8.78
N GLY A 711 43.76 -34.03 8.28
CA GLY A 711 44.93 -34.79 8.75
C GLY A 711 44.75 -35.56 10.05
N ALA A 712 43.50 -35.70 10.54
CA ALA A 712 43.14 -36.59 11.63
C ALA A 712 42.29 -37.74 11.08
N ALA A 713 42.62 -38.98 11.45
CA ALA A 713 41.80 -40.14 11.07
C ALA A 713 40.37 -39.99 11.63
N VAL A 714 39.36 -40.41 10.86
CA VAL A 714 37.93 -40.31 11.26
C VAL A 714 37.40 -41.60 11.89
N ALA A 715 37.98 -42.73 11.53
CA ALA A 715 37.63 -44.04 12.07
C ALA A 715 38.84 -44.99 11.97
N SER A 716 38.82 -46.05 12.77
CA SER A 716 39.69 -47.21 12.60
C SER A 716 38.98 -48.26 11.75
N PHE A 717 39.62 -48.68 10.66
CA PHE A 717 39.07 -49.72 9.78
C PHE A 717 39.58 -51.11 10.18
N GLY A 718 38.68 -52.08 10.20
CA GLY A 718 38.92 -53.46 10.59
C GLY A 718 39.74 -54.23 9.56
N ALA A 719 40.11 -55.47 9.92
CA ALA A 719 40.92 -56.32 9.04
C ALA A 719 40.15 -56.85 7.82
N ASP A 720 38.81 -56.80 7.87
CA ASP A 720 37.93 -57.25 6.80
C ASP A 720 37.51 -56.10 5.87
N SER A 721 37.86 -54.84 6.19
CA SER A 721 37.63 -53.69 5.32
C SER A 721 38.45 -53.76 4.02
N ASN A 722 37.84 -53.33 2.92
CA ASN A 722 38.42 -53.32 1.59
C ASN A 722 38.32 -51.93 0.94
N PHE A 723 39.46 -51.36 0.55
CA PHE A 723 39.55 -50.06 -0.14
C PHE A 723 39.78 -50.17 -1.66
N ASP A 724 39.78 -51.38 -2.22
CA ASP A 724 39.86 -51.63 -3.66
C ASP A 724 38.44 -51.58 -4.25
N SER A 725 38.02 -50.40 -4.73
CA SER A 725 36.64 -50.15 -5.15
C SER A 725 36.35 -50.62 -6.58
N ASP A 726 37.39 -50.86 -7.39
CA ASP A 726 37.25 -51.45 -8.72
C ASP A 726 37.45 -52.99 -8.76
N ASN A 727 37.72 -53.60 -7.60
CA ASN A 727 38.02 -55.02 -7.40
C ASN A 727 39.19 -55.52 -8.29
N SER A 728 40.17 -54.68 -8.58
CA SER A 728 41.35 -55.06 -9.37
C SER A 728 42.33 -56.00 -8.63
N GLY A 729 42.16 -56.14 -7.32
CA GLY A 729 43.00 -56.86 -6.38
C GLY A 729 44.13 -56.03 -5.80
N ALA A 730 44.13 -54.71 -5.99
CA ALA A 730 45.14 -53.79 -5.45
C ALA A 730 44.54 -52.40 -5.22
N VAL A 731 44.81 -51.84 -4.04
CA VAL A 731 44.45 -50.45 -3.71
C VAL A 731 45.44 -49.48 -4.40
N THR A 732 44.93 -48.63 -5.27
CA THR A 732 45.67 -47.70 -6.12
C THR A 732 45.01 -46.32 -6.17
N SER A 733 45.62 -45.36 -6.86
CA SER A 733 45.12 -43.99 -6.99
C SER A 733 43.82 -43.84 -7.81
N VAL A 734 43.37 -44.91 -8.47
CA VAL A 734 42.11 -44.90 -9.24
C VAL A 734 40.93 -45.39 -8.41
N ASP A 735 41.20 -46.00 -7.26
CA ASP A 735 40.18 -46.37 -6.29
C ASP A 735 39.69 -45.12 -5.57
N ALA A 736 38.45 -45.20 -5.10
CA ALA A 736 37.75 -44.11 -4.43
C ALA A 736 36.82 -44.64 -3.36
N ILE A 737 36.55 -43.81 -2.36
CA ILE A 737 35.49 -44.01 -1.36
C ILE A 737 34.30 -43.10 -1.68
N LYS A 738 33.10 -43.50 -1.27
CA LYS A 738 31.91 -42.64 -1.27
C LYS A 738 31.82 -41.88 0.05
N VAL A 739 31.67 -40.57 -0.01
CA VAL A 739 31.54 -39.66 1.13
C VAL A 739 30.24 -38.88 1.00
N ILE A 740 29.47 -38.79 2.08
CA ILE A 740 28.31 -37.90 2.18
C ILE A 740 28.74 -36.60 2.87
N PHE A 741 28.36 -35.47 2.28
CA PHE A 741 28.53 -34.13 2.83
C PHE A 741 27.32 -33.26 2.46
N ASN A 742 26.60 -32.73 3.46
CA ASN A 742 25.36 -31.95 3.28
C ASN A 742 24.33 -32.69 2.40
N ASP A 743 24.02 -33.93 2.75
CA ASP A 743 23.04 -34.80 2.04
C ASP A 743 23.36 -35.09 0.57
N GLN A 744 24.61 -34.90 0.15
CA GLN A 744 25.07 -35.20 -1.21
C GLN A 744 26.25 -36.18 -1.18
N GLU A 745 26.22 -37.16 -2.10
CA GLU A 745 27.28 -38.15 -2.25
C GLU A 745 28.40 -37.64 -3.19
N TYR A 746 29.64 -37.81 -2.76
CA TYR A 746 30.85 -37.48 -3.51
C TYR A 746 31.79 -38.68 -3.55
N SER A 747 32.50 -38.86 -4.66
CA SER A 747 33.58 -39.86 -4.75
C SER A 747 34.93 -39.18 -4.52
N VAL A 748 35.67 -39.64 -3.51
CA VAL A 748 37.01 -39.15 -3.17
C VAL A 748 38.03 -40.23 -3.52
N ASN A 749 38.97 -39.94 -4.43
CA ASN A 749 39.99 -40.94 -4.80
C ASN A 749 40.98 -41.14 -3.66
N ILE A 750 41.67 -42.28 -3.69
CA ILE A 750 42.63 -42.60 -2.62
C ILE A 750 43.79 -41.61 -2.55
N ASP A 751 44.14 -40.91 -3.64
CA ASP A 751 45.19 -39.88 -3.58
C ASP A 751 44.67 -38.47 -3.18
N GLY A 752 43.38 -38.35 -2.84
CA GLY A 752 42.63 -37.09 -2.76
C GLY A 752 42.20 -36.63 -4.15
#